data_AF-A0A139AP05-F1
#
_entry.id   AF-A0A139AP05-F1
#
_cell.length_a   1.000
_cell.length_b   1.000
_cell.length_c   1.000
_cell.angle_alpha   90.00
_cell.angle_beta   90.00
_cell.angle_gamma   90.00
#
_symmetry.space_group_name_H-M   'P 1'
#
loop_
_entity.id
_entity.type
_entity.pdbx_description
1 polymer ?
#
loop_
_entity_poly.entity_id
_entity_poly.type
_entity_poly.pdbx_seq_one_letter_code
_entity_poly.pdbx_strand_id
1 'polypeptide(L)'
;MAAGAPTDIDVRILSNELSAAPLSLSVTPLQLDSLWSPSQLIQLTSDAIARIDSQNPNSPHADVDVALEPQDVTASRLTEFLLMLKFHLALSDPTELQRLLTIPDRPTLLLCLSFLARDAETHSTRAYLARFLAEPDVPAEYREHEGNYYNAPTPPPPPPLPTVILQPLTTLLNLQSQFAPLHKRLIEARRFAAEARQAKEEVARLEKERQVIEGKVERGNQSIGVSDHQRWLAAAKTLRTEKERDAEAEKRLQEQRTLLSRVEARVGEVQQKIREARAAADTATPEAVLTRAREEVRVNRMLLEDTLEKTISSQNRLVASLEPLMREKEVPEARLREWEQTCKDLQREIGQINEKRVGSDPARDATLATLRHQHHLITLKRSAAGDRLTSLLDQLAQIRSEISKIEASHGGEESVRVPKGEEFKKFVADLREKSALYKKKKAEVAEATGEGGILQRTLEILRVQENAQLDRIASQERAKGVEGYSSAQETLEKVSEKKSELDASKGAALQEIAAMVDRLVGTISDKKQRLQPVIAELRSARQKLAEAEAEFAERKQMDEAARFGLDRRPSCGRTGLTKAMFSCSEAQILEQEVRAHRQEIERHTAHLEELSRLLKEADNATERAAEERKAIVGGDDTAEGRARRGGFRTYRDMFGKKITEAESAGRQLKERQREVKEQHEPNLMQRALFADLKRLLEVKKLVNEKTLSGNRAAVALKTANEREQNRLVL
;
A
#
# COMPACT_ATOMS: atom_id res chain seq x y z
N MET A 1 -41.22 9.16 46.02
CA MET A 1 -40.46 9.80 44.92
C MET A 1 -41.46 10.15 43.83
N ALA A 2 -41.87 11.42 43.78
CA ALA A 2 -42.81 11.93 42.80
C ALA A 2 -42.09 12.09 41.45
N ALA A 3 -42.38 11.20 40.49
CA ALA A 3 -42.01 11.42 39.11
C ALA A 3 -42.96 12.48 38.54
N GLY A 4 -42.40 13.60 38.07
CA GLY A 4 -43.17 14.71 37.53
C GLY A 4 -44.08 14.27 36.40
N ALA A 5 -45.36 14.61 36.51
CA ALA A 5 -46.29 14.56 35.40
C ALA A 5 -45.79 15.51 34.30
N PRO A 6 -45.65 15.06 33.04
CA PRO A 6 -45.35 15.97 31.93
C PRO A 6 -46.59 16.85 31.70
N THR A 7 -46.56 18.08 32.18
CA THR A 7 -47.68 19.04 32.06
C THR A 7 -47.75 19.73 30.69
N ASP A 8 -46.74 19.55 29.83
CA ASP A 8 -46.77 20.06 28.45
C ASP A 8 -47.13 18.94 27.48
N ILE A 9 -48.42 18.66 27.35
CA ILE A 9 -48.95 17.85 26.25
C ILE A 9 -49.04 18.76 25.03
N ASP A 10 -48.24 18.50 24.00
CA ASP A 10 -48.26 19.26 22.76
C ASP A 10 -49.59 19.05 22.01
N VAL A 11 -50.53 19.97 22.18
CA VAL A 11 -51.89 19.90 21.61
C VAL A 11 -51.88 19.79 20.07
N ARG A 12 -50.82 20.29 19.42
CA ARG A 12 -50.61 20.16 17.98
C ARG A 12 -50.29 18.73 17.55
N ILE A 13 -49.44 18.05 18.32
CA ILE A 13 -49.08 16.66 18.06
C ILE A 13 -50.31 15.77 18.31
N LEU A 14 -51.01 16.01 19.42
CA LEU A 14 -52.25 15.31 19.76
C LEU A 14 -53.34 15.46 18.68
N SER A 15 -53.55 16.67 18.16
CA SER A 15 -54.49 16.94 17.06
C SER A 15 -54.13 16.16 15.79
N ASN A 16 -52.84 16.09 15.44
CA ASN A 16 -52.37 15.32 14.30
C ASN A 16 -52.55 13.81 14.51
N GLU A 17 -52.23 13.29 15.71
CA GLU A 17 -52.37 11.87 16.04
C GLU A 17 -53.82 11.41 16.10
N LEU A 18 -54.74 12.24 16.62
CA LEU A 18 -56.18 11.98 16.61
C LEU A 18 -56.76 11.96 15.18
N SER A 19 -56.21 12.78 14.29
CA SER A 19 -56.61 12.84 12.88
C SER A 19 -56.06 11.67 12.04
N ALA A 20 -54.99 11.02 12.50
CA ALA A 20 -54.37 9.89 11.82
C ALA A 20 -55.24 8.62 11.91
N ALA A 21 -55.08 7.72 10.93
CA ALA A 21 -55.62 6.37 11.04
C ALA A 21 -54.89 5.63 12.18
N PRO A 22 -55.58 4.86 13.06
CA PRO A 22 -56.93 4.31 12.94
C PRO A 22 -58.08 5.12 13.59
N LEU A 23 -57.82 6.27 14.22
CA LEU A 23 -58.83 7.04 14.96
C LEU A 23 -59.68 7.93 14.05
N SER A 24 -59.08 8.58 13.04
CA SER A 24 -59.76 9.42 12.04
C SER A 24 -60.69 10.51 12.62
N LEU A 25 -60.37 11.04 13.80
CA LEU A 25 -61.12 12.11 14.45
C LEU A 25 -60.55 13.45 13.99
N SER A 26 -61.27 14.18 13.14
CA SER A 26 -60.81 15.48 12.62
C SER A 26 -60.97 16.57 13.69
N VAL A 27 -59.91 16.82 14.45
CA VAL A 27 -59.91 17.81 15.53
C VAL A 27 -58.83 18.86 15.30
N THR A 28 -59.17 20.14 15.43
CA THR A 28 -58.17 21.23 15.31
C THR A 28 -57.46 21.51 16.65
N PRO A 29 -56.20 21.98 16.64
CA PRO A 29 -55.46 22.26 17.87
C PRO A 29 -56.14 23.33 18.75
N LEU A 30 -56.83 24.29 18.13
CA LEU A 30 -57.56 25.36 18.85
C LEU A 30 -58.77 24.81 19.62
N GLN A 31 -59.41 23.77 19.08
CA GLN A 31 -60.56 23.12 19.72
C GLN A 31 -60.14 22.34 20.98
N LEU A 32 -59.03 21.64 20.90
CA LEU A 32 -58.44 20.87 22.02
C LEU A 32 -57.80 21.76 23.10
N ASP A 33 -57.42 22.99 22.79
CA ASP A 33 -56.77 23.89 23.74
C ASP A 33 -57.76 24.79 24.52
N SER A 34 -58.78 25.34 23.85
CA SER A 34 -59.63 26.38 24.47
C SER A 34 -61.14 26.28 24.25
N LEU A 35 -61.61 25.60 23.20
CA LEU A 35 -63.03 25.66 22.82
C LEU A 35 -63.89 24.52 23.39
N TRP A 36 -63.29 23.35 23.66
CA TRP A 36 -64.06 22.21 24.15
C TRP A 36 -64.23 22.19 25.67
N SER A 37 -65.48 21.98 26.10
CA SER A 37 -65.82 21.75 27.51
C SER A 37 -65.34 20.37 27.97
N PRO A 38 -65.16 20.14 29.29
CA PRO A 38 -64.81 18.81 29.82
C PRO A 38 -65.80 17.71 29.41
N SER A 39 -67.08 18.04 29.23
CA SER A 39 -68.12 17.14 28.71
C SER A 39 -67.92 16.75 27.24
N GLN A 40 -67.37 17.64 26.41
CA GLN A 40 -67.05 17.34 25.01
C GLN A 40 -65.74 16.54 24.91
N LEU A 41 -64.78 16.80 25.80
CA LEU A 41 -63.54 16.04 25.88
C LEU A 41 -63.77 14.60 26.36
N ILE A 42 -64.68 14.38 27.31
CA ILE A 42 -65.02 13.01 27.73
C ILE A 42 -65.80 12.24 26.66
N GLN A 43 -66.67 12.91 25.89
CA GLN A 43 -67.28 12.32 24.70
C GLN A 43 -66.21 11.93 23.68
N LEU A 44 -65.25 12.82 23.41
CA LEU A 44 -64.14 12.51 22.51
C LEU A 44 -63.31 11.32 23.00
N THR A 45 -63.05 11.21 24.31
CA THR A 45 -62.36 10.02 24.84
C THR A 45 -63.17 8.74 24.68
N SER A 46 -64.50 8.82 24.84
CA SER A 46 -65.41 7.70 24.60
C SER A 46 -65.42 7.31 23.12
N ASP A 47 -65.45 8.29 22.21
CA ASP A 47 -65.40 8.07 20.77
C ASP A 47 -64.06 7.48 20.32
N ALA A 48 -62.94 7.97 20.88
CA ALA A 48 -61.61 7.42 20.63
C ALA A 48 -61.50 5.96 21.10
N ILE A 49 -62.07 5.65 22.27
CA ILE A 49 -62.15 4.27 22.80
C ILE A 49 -63.04 3.39 21.90
N ALA A 50 -64.19 3.90 21.45
CA ALA A 50 -65.07 3.20 20.52
C ALA A 50 -64.38 2.87 19.20
N ARG A 51 -63.53 3.77 18.68
CA ARG A 51 -62.73 3.53 17.47
C ARG A 51 -61.61 2.52 17.67
N ILE A 52 -60.96 2.54 18.83
CA ILE A 52 -59.96 1.53 19.21
C ILE A 52 -60.61 0.15 19.35
N ASP A 53 -61.82 0.10 19.91
CA ASP A 53 -62.60 -1.12 20.14
C ASP A 53 -63.51 -1.54 18.96
N SER A 54 -63.38 -0.87 17.81
CA SER A 54 -64.23 -1.08 16.63
C SER A 54 -64.21 -2.51 16.05
N GLN A 55 -63.20 -3.31 16.41
CA GLN A 55 -63.09 -4.71 16.01
C GLN A 55 -63.94 -5.67 16.88
N ASN A 56 -64.58 -5.16 17.94
CA ASN A 56 -65.42 -5.93 18.85
C ASN A 56 -66.93 -5.68 18.57
N PRO A 57 -67.67 -6.69 18.05
CA PRO A 57 -69.10 -6.53 17.70
C PRO A 57 -70.04 -6.27 18.89
N ASN A 58 -69.62 -6.64 20.10
CA ASN A 58 -70.41 -6.47 21.34
C ASN A 58 -69.75 -5.43 22.27
N SER A 59 -69.07 -4.43 21.70
CA SER A 59 -68.40 -3.40 22.50
C SER A 59 -69.39 -2.65 23.38
N PRO A 60 -69.18 -2.57 24.70
CA PRO A 60 -69.96 -1.70 25.58
C PRO A 60 -69.64 -0.21 25.37
N HIS A 61 -68.78 0.13 24.41
CA HIS A 61 -68.35 1.49 24.10
C HIS A 61 -68.80 1.96 22.72
N ALA A 62 -69.46 1.10 21.93
CA ALA A 62 -69.99 1.47 20.62
C ALA A 62 -71.21 2.41 20.77
N ASP A 63 -71.17 3.55 20.07
CA ASP A 63 -72.26 4.53 19.97
C ASP A 63 -72.85 5.00 21.32
N VAL A 64 -71.98 5.18 22.32
CA VAL A 64 -72.40 5.67 23.64
C VAL A 64 -72.38 7.19 23.69
N ASP A 65 -73.55 7.77 23.93
CA ASP A 65 -73.70 9.20 24.25
C ASP A 65 -73.55 9.42 25.76
N VAL A 66 -72.44 10.04 26.15
CA VAL A 66 -72.10 10.29 27.56
C VAL A 66 -73.10 11.23 28.24
N ALA A 67 -73.91 12.00 27.49
CA ALA A 67 -74.95 12.85 28.06
C ALA A 67 -76.15 12.07 28.64
N LEU A 68 -76.34 10.81 28.22
CA LEU A 68 -77.46 9.95 28.60
C LEU A 68 -77.10 8.94 29.70
N GLU A 69 -75.80 8.76 29.98
CA GLU A 69 -75.30 7.86 31.04
C GLU A 69 -75.07 8.61 32.37
N PRO A 70 -75.30 7.97 33.52
CA PRO A 70 -74.88 8.53 34.80
C PRO A 70 -73.34 8.58 34.88
N GLN A 71 -72.81 9.70 35.39
CA GLN A 71 -71.37 10.00 35.40
C GLN A 71 -70.51 8.91 36.05
N ASP A 72 -71.03 8.25 37.10
CA ASP A 72 -70.34 7.15 37.79
C ASP A 72 -70.20 5.89 36.92
N VAL A 73 -71.20 5.59 36.09
CA VAL A 73 -71.17 4.44 35.18
C VAL A 73 -70.23 4.70 34.02
N THR A 74 -70.24 5.91 33.44
CA THR A 74 -69.28 6.30 32.41
C THR A 74 -67.84 6.28 32.95
N ALA A 75 -67.60 6.79 34.16
CA ALA A 75 -66.29 6.78 34.79
C ALA A 75 -65.79 5.35 35.07
N SER A 76 -66.64 4.44 35.57
CA SER A 76 -66.27 3.02 35.77
C SER A 76 -65.93 2.36 34.44
N ARG A 77 -66.80 2.53 33.44
CA ARG A 77 -66.66 1.96 32.09
C ARG A 77 -65.36 2.38 31.41
N LEU A 78 -65.04 3.68 31.44
CA LEU A 78 -63.79 4.19 30.87
C LEU A 78 -62.56 3.74 31.67
N THR A 79 -62.66 3.66 32.99
CA THR A 79 -61.55 3.21 33.85
C THR A 79 -61.23 1.74 33.62
N GLU A 80 -62.23 0.87 33.53
CA GLU A 80 -62.07 -0.57 33.24
C GLU A 80 -61.40 -0.79 31.88
N PHE A 81 -61.78 -0.01 30.87
CA PHE A 81 -61.16 -0.08 29.55
C PHE A 81 -59.71 0.44 29.54
N LEU A 82 -59.45 1.56 30.22
CA LEU A 82 -58.08 2.10 30.35
C LEU A 82 -57.17 1.19 31.19
N LEU A 83 -57.74 0.47 32.17
CA LEU A 83 -57.04 -0.57 32.94
C LEU A 83 -56.66 -1.74 32.03
N MET A 84 -57.58 -2.20 31.17
CA MET A 84 -57.33 -3.24 30.17
C MET A 84 -56.21 -2.82 29.19
N LEU A 85 -56.16 -1.55 28.79
CA LEU A 85 -55.10 -1.01 27.92
C LEU A 85 -53.76 -0.78 28.64
N LYS A 86 -53.70 -1.00 29.97
CA LYS A 86 -52.54 -0.78 30.85
C LYS A 86 -52.13 0.69 30.98
N PHE A 87 -53.11 1.59 31.13
CA PHE A 87 -52.85 2.99 31.40
C PHE A 87 -52.20 3.18 32.79
N HIS A 88 -51.10 3.92 32.86
CA HIS A 88 -50.28 4.08 34.06
C HIS A 88 -51.06 4.55 35.31
N LEU A 89 -52.01 5.48 35.15
CA LEU A 89 -52.84 6.00 36.23
C LEU A 89 -53.91 4.99 36.67
N ALA A 90 -54.45 4.20 35.73
CA ALA A 90 -55.39 3.11 36.02
C ALA A 90 -54.72 1.96 36.79
N LEU A 91 -53.44 1.69 36.51
CA LEU A 91 -52.65 0.65 37.15
C LEU A 91 -52.19 1.02 38.57
N SER A 92 -52.03 2.31 38.85
CA SER A 92 -51.52 2.81 40.12
C SER A 92 -52.64 2.93 41.15
N ASP A 93 -53.74 3.63 40.81
CA ASP A 93 -54.90 3.80 41.69
C ASP A 93 -56.20 3.88 40.85
N PRO A 94 -56.91 2.74 40.63
CA PRO A 94 -58.11 2.72 39.80
C PRO A 94 -59.27 3.51 40.39
N THR A 95 -59.37 3.56 41.72
CA THR A 95 -60.38 4.34 42.46
C THR A 95 -60.17 5.85 42.32
N GLU A 96 -58.92 6.29 42.25
CA GLU A 96 -58.58 7.71 42.04
C GLU A 96 -58.84 8.12 40.59
N LEU A 97 -58.53 7.26 39.62
CA LEU A 97 -58.88 7.50 38.22
C LEU A 97 -60.41 7.57 38.02
N GLN A 98 -61.18 6.68 38.64
CA GLN A 98 -62.65 6.74 38.64
C GLN A 98 -63.14 8.08 39.20
N ARG A 99 -62.61 8.53 40.35
CA ARG A 99 -62.94 9.83 40.95
C ARG A 99 -62.63 11.02 40.03
N LEU A 100 -61.50 10.98 39.33
CA LEU A 100 -61.06 12.02 38.38
C LEU A 100 -61.83 12.00 37.05
N LEU A 101 -62.49 10.90 36.72
CA LEU A 101 -63.37 10.78 35.54
C LEU A 101 -64.83 11.11 35.88
N THR A 102 -65.28 10.88 37.12
CA THR A 102 -66.59 11.35 37.62
C THR A 102 -66.65 12.88 37.66
N ILE A 103 -65.55 13.53 38.05
CA ILE A 103 -65.39 15.00 37.96
C ILE A 103 -64.30 15.29 36.92
N PRO A 104 -64.66 15.41 35.63
CA PRO A 104 -63.67 15.44 34.55
C PRO A 104 -62.79 16.69 34.61
N ASP A 105 -61.50 16.48 34.84
CA ASP A 105 -60.48 17.51 34.75
C ASP A 105 -59.80 17.51 33.37
N ARG A 106 -59.57 18.70 32.80
CA ARG A 106 -59.00 18.89 31.45
C ARG A 106 -57.64 18.20 31.26
N PRO A 107 -56.63 18.39 32.14
CA PRO A 107 -55.33 17.73 32.02
C PRO A 107 -55.45 16.20 32.05
N THR A 108 -56.34 15.64 32.87
CA THR A 108 -56.55 14.18 32.97
C THR A 108 -57.12 13.62 31.67
N LEU A 109 -58.10 14.31 31.07
CA LEU A 109 -58.68 13.90 29.78
C LEU A 109 -57.69 14.05 28.62
N LEU A 110 -56.89 15.12 28.59
CA LEU A 110 -55.82 15.28 27.60
C LEU A 110 -54.73 14.21 27.76
N LEU A 111 -54.42 13.82 28.99
CA LEU A 111 -53.48 12.72 29.26
C LEU A 111 -54.04 11.39 28.76
N CYS A 112 -55.33 11.10 28.98
CA CYS A 112 -56.00 9.92 28.45
C CYS A 112 -56.01 9.92 26.91
N LEU A 113 -56.36 11.04 26.28
CA LEU A 113 -56.34 11.19 24.82
C LEU A 113 -54.93 11.02 24.26
N SER A 114 -53.91 11.59 24.91
CA SER A 114 -52.53 11.48 24.47
C SER A 114 -52.02 10.04 24.53
N PHE A 115 -52.45 9.27 25.53
CA PHE A 115 -52.15 7.85 25.63
C PHE A 115 -52.84 7.07 24.51
N LEU A 116 -54.15 7.28 24.31
CA LEU A 116 -54.92 6.58 23.29
C LEU A 116 -54.46 6.90 21.86
N ALA A 117 -54.02 8.13 21.60
CA ALA A 117 -53.60 8.59 20.28
C ALA A 117 -52.18 8.14 19.90
N ARG A 118 -51.24 8.12 20.85
CA ARG A 118 -49.82 7.84 20.60
C ARG A 118 -49.56 6.44 20.03
N ASP A 119 -50.30 5.43 20.53
CA ASP A 119 -50.12 4.02 20.12
C ASP A 119 -51.45 3.33 19.74
N ALA A 120 -52.31 4.04 19.02
CA ALA A 120 -53.69 3.61 18.70
C ALA A 120 -53.78 2.20 18.05
N GLU A 121 -52.84 1.81 17.17
CA GLU A 121 -52.80 0.47 16.58
C GLU A 121 -52.49 -0.62 17.61
N THR A 122 -51.57 -0.33 18.55
CA THR A 122 -51.25 -1.28 19.63
C THR A 122 -52.40 -1.39 20.62
N HIS A 123 -53.11 -0.28 20.88
CA HIS A 123 -54.31 -0.29 21.71
C HIS A 123 -55.43 -1.07 21.06
N SER A 124 -55.63 -0.95 19.75
CA SER A 124 -56.64 -1.72 19.01
C SER A 124 -56.33 -3.22 19.03
N THR A 125 -55.07 -3.61 18.84
CA THR A 125 -54.67 -5.02 18.96
C THR A 125 -54.80 -5.55 20.40
N ARG A 126 -54.52 -4.74 21.43
CA ARG A 126 -54.75 -5.11 22.84
C ARG A 126 -56.23 -5.27 23.16
N ALA A 127 -57.09 -4.34 22.73
CA ALA A 127 -58.53 -4.42 22.91
C ALA A 127 -59.13 -5.66 22.23
N TYR A 128 -58.68 -5.97 21.02
CA TYR A 128 -59.04 -7.20 20.31
C TYR A 128 -58.59 -8.46 21.07
N LEU A 129 -57.35 -8.49 21.56
CA LEU A 129 -56.79 -9.64 22.28
C LEU A 129 -57.39 -9.84 23.67
N ALA A 130 -57.72 -8.76 24.38
CA ALA A 130 -58.28 -8.81 25.72
C ALA A 130 -59.59 -9.62 25.75
N ARG A 131 -60.43 -9.54 24.72
CA ARG A 131 -61.65 -10.35 24.61
C ARG A 131 -61.39 -11.85 24.64
N PHE A 132 -60.30 -12.29 24.02
CA PHE A 132 -59.99 -13.71 23.86
C PHE A 132 -59.06 -14.26 24.93
N LEU A 133 -58.22 -13.40 25.53
CA LEU A 133 -57.17 -13.79 26.46
C LEU A 133 -57.43 -13.36 27.91
N ALA A 134 -58.46 -12.55 28.18
CA ALA A 134 -58.88 -12.27 29.55
C ALA A 134 -59.40 -13.55 30.21
N GLU A 135 -58.91 -13.83 31.41
CA GLU A 135 -59.41 -14.94 32.21
C GLU A 135 -60.77 -14.55 32.79
N PRO A 136 -61.81 -15.40 32.65
CA PRO A 136 -63.06 -15.16 33.36
C PRO A 136 -62.82 -15.25 34.87
N ASP A 137 -63.26 -14.25 35.62
CA ASP A 137 -63.17 -14.26 37.07
C ASP A 137 -64.15 -15.30 37.64
N VAL A 138 -63.60 -16.43 38.09
CA VAL A 138 -64.37 -17.52 38.70
C VAL A 138 -64.15 -17.41 40.21
N PRO A 139 -65.20 -17.12 40.99
CA PRO A 139 -65.09 -16.97 42.44
C PRO A 139 -64.43 -18.20 43.10
N ALA A 140 -63.60 -17.97 44.12
CA ALA A 140 -62.81 -19.01 44.80
C ALA A 140 -63.66 -20.18 45.34
N GLU A 141 -64.92 -19.90 45.67
CA GLU A 141 -65.95 -20.86 46.10
C GLU A 141 -66.15 -22.02 45.09
N TYR A 142 -65.96 -21.76 43.80
CA TYR A 142 -66.11 -22.75 42.74
C TYR A 142 -64.77 -23.42 42.34
N ARG A 143 -63.64 -22.93 42.84
CA ARG A 143 -62.30 -23.46 42.59
C ARG A 143 -61.84 -24.47 43.66
N GLU A 144 -62.32 -24.34 44.90
CA GLU A 144 -61.78 -25.07 46.07
C GLU A 144 -62.58 -26.30 46.55
N HIS A 145 -63.70 -26.65 45.94
CA HIS A 145 -64.45 -27.86 46.32
C HIS A 145 -63.80 -29.16 45.80
N GLU A 146 -62.62 -29.51 46.33
CA GLU A 146 -61.97 -30.82 46.19
C GLU A 146 -62.23 -31.79 47.37
N GLY A 147 -62.92 -31.37 48.44
CA GLY A 147 -62.97 -32.14 49.69
C GLY A 147 -64.37 -32.48 50.21
N ASN A 148 -64.61 -33.79 50.42
CA ASN A 148 -65.62 -34.42 51.29
C ASN A 148 -67.12 -34.40 50.89
N TYR A 149 -67.52 -35.37 50.06
CA TYR A 149 -68.89 -35.92 50.03
C TYR A 149 -69.01 -37.33 50.66
N TYR A 150 -68.02 -37.78 51.42
CA TYR A 150 -68.12 -39.02 52.21
C TYR A 150 -68.46 -38.70 53.67
N ASN A 151 -69.74 -38.49 53.98
CA ASN A 151 -70.37 -38.77 55.27
C ASN A 151 -71.88 -38.48 55.23
N ALA A 152 -72.65 -39.30 54.52
CA ALA A 152 -74.10 -39.47 54.74
C ALA A 152 -74.56 -40.83 54.18
N PRO A 153 -75.45 -41.58 54.87
CA PRO A 153 -75.90 -42.90 54.41
C PRO A 153 -77.11 -42.80 53.47
N THR A 154 -76.95 -43.28 52.22
CA THR A 154 -77.97 -43.61 51.16
C THR A 154 -78.73 -42.45 50.46
N PRO A 155 -79.29 -42.66 49.24
CA PRO A 155 -78.71 -43.10 47.96
C PRO A 155 -78.74 -41.96 46.88
N PRO A 156 -78.48 -42.24 45.59
CA PRO A 156 -77.29 -41.77 44.85
C PRO A 156 -77.11 -40.23 44.75
N PRO A 157 -75.87 -39.71 44.78
CA PRO A 157 -75.59 -38.29 44.60
C PRO A 157 -75.73 -37.86 43.11
N PRO A 158 -76.20 -36.62 42.82
CA PRO A 158 -76.04 -36.01 41.51
C PRO A 158 -74.53 -35.88 41.17
N PRO A 159 -74.16 -35.85 39.88
CA PRO A 159 -72.75 -35.77 39.48
C PRO A 159 -72.07 -34.54 40.11
N PRO A 160 -70.79 -34.65 40.49
CA PRO A 160 -70.08 -33.60 41.22
C PRO A 160 -70.03 -32.31 40.38
N LEU A 161 -70.64 -31.24 40.89
CA LEU A 161 -70.64 -29.88 40.31
C LEU A 161 -69.26 -29.33 39.88
N PRO A 162 -68.11 -29.70 40.50
CA PRO A 162 -66.79 -29.24 40.07
C PRO A 162 -66.40 -29.62 38.63
N THR A 163 -66.86 -30.77 38.12
CA THR A 163 -66.42 -31.25 36.79
C THR A 163 -67.04 -30.44 35.64
N VAL A 164 -68.24 -29.86 35.85
CA VAL A 164 -69.00 -29.16 34.81
C VAL A 164 -68.40 -27.78 34.48
N ILE A 165 -67.70 -27.14 35.43
CA ILE A 165 -67.12 -25.80 35.25
C ILE A 165 -65.60 -25.88 35.00
N LEU A 166 -64.89 -26.79 35.67
CA LEU A 166 -63.44 -26.92 35.51
C LEU A 166 -63.05 -27.52 34.14
N GLN A 167 -63.85 -28.44 33.59
CA GLN A 167 -63.60 -29.00 32.26
C GLN A 167 -63.69 -27.95 31.13
N PRO A 168 -64.76 -27.13 31.01
CA PRO A 168 -64.80 -26.07 30.00
C PRO A 168 -63.73 -25.00 30.25
N LEU A 169 -63.42 -24.65 31.50
CA LEU A 169 -62.35 -23.70 31.83
C LEU A 169 -60.96 -24.19 31.36
N THR A 170 -60.64 -25.46 31.61
CA THR A 170 -59.39 -26.07 31.14
C THR A 170 -59.34 -26.17 29.61
N THR A 171 -60.45 -26.49 28.95
CA THR A 171 -60.52 -26.46 27.47
C THR A 171 -60.35 -25.04 26.91
N LEU A 172 -60.92 -24.02 27.57
CA LEU A 172 -60.80 -22.62 27.21
C LEU A 172 -59.33 -22.17 27.34
N LEU A 173 -58.66 -22.48 28.46
CA LEU A 173 -57.26 -22.14 28.67
C LEU A 173 -56.33 -22.85 27.66
N ASN A 174 -56.64 -24.09 27.30
CA ASN A 174 -55.93 -24.82 26.24
C ASN A 174 -56.14 -24.18 24.87
N LEU A 175 -57.36 -23.72 24.54
CA LEU A 175 -57.62 -23.00 23.29
C LEU A 175 -56.95 -21.61 23.27
N GLN A 176 -56.93 -20.90 24.40
CA GLN A 176 -56.19 -19.63 24.54
C GLN A 176 -54.69 -19.81 24.31
N SER A 177 -54.10 -20.86 24.88
CA SER A 177 -52.67 -21.16 24.70
C SER A 177 -52.31 -21.52 23.25
N GLN A 178 -53.25 -22.11 22.49
CA GLN A 178 -53.10 -22.35 21.05
C GLN A 178 -53.36 -21.10 20.20
N PHE A 179 -54.29 -20.23 20.59
CA PHE A 179 -54.65 -19.02 19.86
C PHE A 179 -53.50 -18.01 19.81
N ALA A 180 -52.81 -17.76 20.93
CA ALA A 180 -51.73 -16.78 21.00
C ALA A 180 -50.60 -16.96 19.96
N PRO A 181 -50.01 -18.17 19.78
CA PRO A 181 -48.98 -18.38 18.75
C PRO A 181 -49.53 -18.32 17.33
N LEU A 182 -50.77 -18.77 17.10
CA LEU A 182 -51.40 -18.70 15.77
C LEU A 182 -51.69 -17.26 15.36
N HIS A 183 -52.19 -16.43 16.28
CA HIS A 183 -52.43 -15.01 16.04
C HIS A 183 -51.12 -14.25 15.76
N LYS A 184 -50.04 -14.56 16.49
CA LYS A 184 -48.71 -13.98 16.21
C LYS A 184 -48.23 -14.32 14.79
N ARG A 185 -48.33 -15.59 14.39
CA ARG A 185 -47.98 -16.03 13.02
C ARG A 185 -48.82 -15.34 11.95
N LEU A 186 -50.11 -15.09 12.23
CA LEU A 186 -51.00 -14.39 11.31
C LEU A 186 -50.60 -12.91 11.13
N ILE A 187 -50.24 -12.21 12.21
CA ILE A 187 -49.74 -10.82 12.14
C ILE A 187 -48.44 -10.77 11.31
N GLU A 188 -47.50 -11.68 11.58
CA GLU A 188 -46.26 -11.79 10.81
C GLU A 188 -46.54 -12.04 9.31
N ALA A 189 -47.43 -12.98 9.01
CA ALA A 189 -47.84 -13.26 7.63
C ALA A 189 -48.51 -12.05 6.94
N ARG A 190 -49.30 -11.25 7.66
CA ARG A 190 -49.89 -10.00 7.14
C ARG A 190 -48.82 -8.96 6.83
N ARG A 191 -47.82 -8.81 7.69
CA ARG A 191 -46.68 -7.90 7.44
C ARG A 191 -45.91 -8.33 6.19
N PHE A 192 -45.57 -9.61 6.07
CA PHE A 192 -44.92 -10.14 4.87
C PHE A 192 -45.79 -9.96 3.61
N ALA A 193 -47.10 -10.10 3.72
CA ALA A 193 -48.01 -9.85 2.60
C ALA A 193 -48.02 -8.38 2.16
N ALA A 194 -47.88 -7.42 3.09
CA ALA A 194 -47.77 -6.00 2.78
C ALA A 194 -46.44 -5.66 2.09
N GLU A 195 -45.33 -6.18 2.62
CA GLU A 195 -44.00 -6.06 2.00
C GLU A 195 -43.98 -6.69 0.59
N ALA A 196 -44.62 -7.85 0.42
CA ALA A 196 -44.76 -8.50 -0.87
C ALA A 196 -45.63 -7.70 -1.86
N ARG A 197 -46.62 -6.92 -1.39
CA ARG A 197 -47.40 -6.02 -2.26
C ARG A 197 -46.55 -4.85 -2.75
N GLN A 198 -45.80 -4.21 -1.87
CA GLN A 198 -44.87 -3.13 -2.25
C GLN A 198 -43.83 -3.64 -3.25
N ALA A 199 -43.23 -4.80 -3.00
CA ALA A 199 -42.30 -5.42 -3.94
C ALA A 199 -42.95 -5.72 -5.30
N LYS A 200 -44.21 -6.19 -5.33
CA LYS A 200 -44.96 -6.38 -6.59
C LYS A 200 -45.20 -5.08 -7.34
N GLU A 201 -45.49 -3.99 -6.65
CA GLU A 201 -45.66 -2.66 -7.25
C GLU A 201 -44.33 -2.14 -7.84
N GLU A 202 -43.22 -2.31 -7.13
CA GLU A 202 -41.89 -1.97 -7.62
C GLU A 202 -41.49 -2.81 -8.83
N VAL A 203 -41.74 -4.12 -8.81
CA VAL A 203 -41.53 -5.00 -9.96
C VAL A 203 -42.37 -4.53 -11.15
N ALA A 204 -43.65 -4.21 -10.95
CA ALA A 204 -44.50 -3.69 -12.01
C ALA A 204 -43.99 -2.34 -12.57
N ARG A 205 -43.41 -1.48 -11.72
CA ARG A 205 -42.76 -0.24 -12.16
C ARG A 205 -41.51 -0.53 -13.01
N LEU A 206 -40.64 -1.42 -12.54
CA LEU A 206 -39.43 -1.83 -13.27
C LEU A 206 -39.77 -2.55 -14.58
N GLU A 207 -40.84 -3.34 -14.63
CA GLU A 207 -41.33 -3.98 -15.85
C GLU A 207 -41.81 -2.94 -16.87
N LYS A 208 -42.53 -1.90 -16.44
CA LYS A 208 -42.92 -0.78 -17.32
C LYS A 208 -41.69 -0.04 -17.84
N GLU A 209 -40.70 0.24 -16.99
CA GLU A 209 -39.44 0.86 -17.43
C GLU A 209 -38.68 -0.03 -18.42
N ARG A 210 -38.62 -1.35 -18.17
CA ARG A 210 -38.04 -2.33 -19.08
C ARG A 210 -38.72 -2.30 -20.44
N GLN A 211 -40.05 -2.32 -20.49
CA GLN A 211 -40.82 -2.23 -21.74
C GLN A 211 -40.54 -0.92 -22.49
N VAL A 212 -40.42 0.21 -21.79
CA VAL A 212 -40.06 1.49 -22.41
C VAL A 212 -38.65 1.44 -22.99
N ILE A 213 -37.69 0.83 -22.29
CA ILE A 213 -36.32 0.66 -22.77
C ILE A 213 -36.29 -0.31 -23.97
N GLU A 214 -36.97 -1.44 -23.89
CA GLU A 214 -37.14 -2.41 -24.99
C GLU A 214 -37.71 -1.73 -26.23
N GLY A 215 -38.80 -0.95 -26.09
CA GLY A 215 -39.37 -0.19 -27.20
C GLY A 215 -38.47 0.94 -27.74
N LYS A 216 -37.54 1.47 -26.93
CA LYS A 216 -36.48 2.38 -27.42
C LYS A 216 -35.38 1.62 -28.16
N VAL A 217 -35.00 0.45 -27.68
CA VAL A 217 -34.01 -0.44 -28.32
C VAL A 217 -34.54 -0.96 -29.65
N GLU A 218 -35.80 -1.38 -29.73
CA GLU A 218 -36.44 -1.83 -30.97
C GLU A 218 -36.50 -0.70 -32.00
N ARG A 219 -36.95 0.50 -31.61
CA ARG A 219 -36.92 1.68 -32.49
C ARG A 219 -35.49 2.05 -32.91
N GLY A 220 -34.53 1.94 -31.99
CA GLY A 220 -33.11 2.15 -32.29
C GLY A 220 -32.58 1.16 -33.31
N ASN A 221 -32.87 -0.14 -33.13
CA ASN A 221 -32.48 -1.20 -34.06
C ASN A 221 -33.16 -1.05 -35.43
N GLN A 222 -34.45 -0.67 -35.46
CA GLN A 222 -35.18 -0.40 -36.71
C GLN A 222 -34.63 0.81 -37.46
N SER A 223 -34.09 1.80 -36.76
CA SER A 223 -33.51 3.01 -37.36
C SER A 223 -32.12 2.79 -37.98
N ILE A 224 -31.47 1.64 -37.77
CA ILE A 224 -30.10 1.40 -38.23
C ILE A 224 -30.13 0.56 -39.52
N GLY A 225 -30.21 1.26 -40.66
CA GLY A 225 -30.23 0.65 -42.01
C GLY A 225 -28.86 0.37 -42.62
N VAL A 226 -27.90 -0.19 -41.87
CA VAL A 226 -26.51 -0.42 -42.32
C VAL A 226 -26.21 -1.91 -42.46
N SER A 227 -25.57 -2.33 -43.55
CA SER A 227 -25.10 -3.72 -43.74
C SER A 227 -24.05 -4.10 -42.70
N ASP A 228 -24.02 -5.37 -42.26
CA ASP A 228 -23.19 -5.85 -41.13
C ASP A 228 -23.46 -5.11 -39.79
N HIS A 229 -24.69 -4.65 -39.56
CA HIS A 229 -25.14 -3.95 -38.35
C HIS A 229 -24.66 -4.59 -37.02
N GLN A 230 -24.67 -5.92 -36.94
CA GLN A 230 -24.25 -6.64 -35.73
C GLN A 230 -22.76 -6.48 -35.42
N ARG A 231 -21.89 -6.43 -36.44
CA ARG A 231 -20.43 -6.22 -36.24
C ARG A 231 -20.16 -4.80 -35.75
N TRP A 232 -20.85 -3.82 -36.33
CA TRP A 232 -20.73 -2.42 -35.91
C TRP A 232 -21.29 -2.18 -34.51
N LEU A 233 -22.41 -2.82 -34.14
CA LEU A 233 -22.92 -2.78 -32.76
C LEU A 233 -21.94 -3.43 -31.76
N ALA A 234 -21.34 -4.57 -32.13
CA ALA A 234 -20.33 -5.21 -31.28
C ALA A 234 -19.11 -4.29 -31.09
N ALA A 235 -18.61 -3.67 -32.16
CA ALA A 235 -17.52 -2.70 -32.10
C ALA A 235 -17.89 -1.42 -31.32
N ALA A 236 -19.13 -0.94 -31.45
CA ALA A 236 -19.62 0.21 -30.68
C ALA A 236 -19.77 -0.13 -29.19
N LYS A 237 -20.21 -1.35 -28.86
CA LYS A 237 -20.29 -1.85 -27.49
C LYS A 237 -18.91 -1.96 -26.86
N THR A 238 -17.93 -2.54 -27.56
CA THR A 238 -16.54 -2.62 -27.06
C THR A 238 -15.95 -1.23 -26.87
N LEU A 239 -16.11 -0.33 -27.85
CA LEU A 239 -15.65 1.06 -27.72
C LEU A 239 -16.31 1.78 -26.54
N ARG A 240 -17.63 1.57 -26.32
CA ARG A 240 -18.33 2.17 -25.18
C ARG A 240 -17.80 1.64 -23.85
N THR A 241 -17.60 0.33 -23.73
CA THR A 241 -17.06 -0.27 -22.50
C THR A 241 -15.62 0.14 -22.24
N GLU A 242 -14.78 0.25 -23.27
CA GLU A 242 -13.42 0.77 -23.08
C GLU A 242 -13.44 2.24 -22.68
N LYS A 243 -14.29 3.09 -23.30
CA LYS A 243 -14.44 4.49 -22.89
C LYS A 243 -14.98 4.65 -21.46
N GLU A 244 -15.91 3.80 -21.03
CA GLU A 244 -16.41 3.76 -19.65
C GLU A 244 -15.27 3.39 -18.68
N ARG A 245 -14.47 2.37 -19.01
CA ARG A 245 -13.29 1.98 -18.22
C ARG A 245 -12.23 3.07 -18.17
N ASP A 246 -11.94 3.71 -19.29
CA ASP A 246 -10.99 4.83 -19.36
C ASP A 246 -11.47 5.99 -18.48
N ALA A 247 -12.76 6.34 -18.56
CA ALA A 247 -13.34 7.40 -17.72
C ALA A 247 -13.33 7.03 -16.22
N GLU A 248 -13.58 5.76 -15.86
CA GLU A 248 -13.44 5.28 -14.49
C GLU A 248 -11.98 5.31 -14.01
N ALA A 249 -11.04 4.90 -14.86
CA ALA A 249 -9.61 4.93 -14.57
C ALA A 249 -9.11 6.36 -14.41
N GLU A 250 -9.54 7.30 -15.25
CA GLU A 250 -9.23 8.72 -15.13
C GLU A 250 -9.79 9.31 -13.83
N LYS A 251 -11.05 9.00 -13.47
CA LYS A 251 -11.63 9.42 -12.19
C LYS A 251 -10.83 8.89 -11.01
N ARG A 252 -10.49 7.58 -11.01
CA ARG A 252 -9.66 6.97 -9.98
C ARG A 252 -8.27 7.59 -9.92
N LEU A 253 -7.66 7.91 -11.05
CA LEU A 253 -6.35 8.56 -11.10
C LEU A 253 -6.41 9.98 -10.54
N GLN A 254 -7.46 10.74 -10.85
CA GLN A 254 -7.69 12.07 -10.27
C GLN A 254 -7.92 11.98 -8.76
N GLU A 255 -8.75 11.05 -8.29
CA GLU A 255 -8.97 10.78 -6.86
C GLU A 255 -7.66 10.40 -6.15
N GLN A 256 -6.86 9.50 -6.73
CA GLN A 256 -5.57 9.11 -6.17
C GLN A 256 -4.57 10.27 -6.15
N ARG A 257 -4.50 11.09 -7.20
CA ARG A 257 -3.63 12.28 -7.25
C ARG A 257 -4.02 13.31 -6.20
N THR A 258 -5.32 13.57 -6.05
CA THR A 258 -5.81 14.50 -5.01
C THR A 258 -5.57 13.95 -3.60
N LEU A 259 -5.74 12.64 -3.39
CA LEU A 259 -5.43 11.98 -2.13
C LEU A 259 -3.94 12.06 -1.80
N LEU A 260 -3.07 11.76 -2.77
CA LEU A 260 -1.63 11.81 -2.61
C LEU A 260 -1.16 13.23 -2.28
N SER A 261 -1.63 14.24 -3.03
CA SER A 261 -1.34 15.65 -2.73
C SER A 261 -1.83 16.06 -1.33
N ARG A 262 -3.01 15.59 -0.90
CA ARG A 262 -3.52 15.84 0.46
C ARG A 262 -2.66 15.18 1.54
N VAL A 263 -2.19 13.96 1.31
CA VAL A 263 -1.31 13.23 2.24
C VAL A 263 0.05 13.91 2.32
N GLU A 264 0.65 14.29 1.19
CA GLU A 264 1.91 15.03 1.14
C GLU A 264 1.82 16.37 1.87
N ALA A 265 0.76 17.14 1.62
CA ALA A 265 0.48 18.39 2.35
C ALA A 265 0.38 18.13 3.87
N ARG A 266 -0.33 17.07 4.27
CA ARG A 266 -0.48 16.70 5.69
C ARG A 266 0.84 16.29 6.33
N VAL A 267 1.67 15.54 5.61
CA VAL A 267 3.02 15.17 6.08
C VAL A 267 3.86 16.43 6.26
N GLY A 268 3.82 17.37 5.32
CA GLY A 268 4.48 18.67 5.42
C GLY A 268 4.03 19.48 6.64
N GLU A 269 2.72 19.57 6.88
CA GLU A 269 2.14 20.23 8.07
C GLU A 269 2.63 19.59 9.37
N VAL A 270 2.61 18.26 9.46
CA VAL A 270 3.03 17.54 10.68
C VAL A 270 4.53 17.73 10.93
N GLN A 271 5.35 17.62 9.89
CA GLN A 271 6.78 17.88 9.99
C GLN A 271 7.06 19.32 10.43
N GLN A 272 6.30 20.30 9.92
CA GLN A 272 6.38 21.68 10.37
C GLN A 272 6.04 21.82 11.85
N LYS A 273 4.91 21.25 12.29
CA LYS A 273 4.51 21.28 13.71
C LYS A 273 5.57 20.66 14.61
N ILE A 274 6.21 19.58 14.18
CA ILE A 274 7.32 18.96 14.91
C ILE A 274 8.53 19.90 14.98
N ARG A 275 8.91 20.56 13.88
CA ARG A 275 10.03 21.51 13.87
C ARG A 275 9.75 22.72 14.77
N GLU A 276 8.54 23.27 14.71
CA GLU A 276 8.12 24.39 15.55
C GLU A 276 8.04 24.00 17.03
N ALA A 277 7.51 22.81 17.34
CA ALA A 277 7.49 22.29 18.71
C ALA A 277 8.89 22.06 19.27
N ARG A 278 9.84 21.56 18.46
CA ARG A 278 11.25 21.41 18.86
C ARG A 278 11.91 22.77 19.11
N ALA A 279 11.73 23.73 18.20
CA ALA A 279 12.27 25.08 18.36
C ALA A 279 11.69 25.80 19.59
N ALA A 280 10.39 25.61 19.87
CA ALA A 280 9.74 26.14 21.06
C ALA A 280 10.22 25.46 22.35
N ALA A 281 10.52 24.14 22.32
CA ALA A 281 11.06 23.42 23.46
C ALA A 281 12.44 23.94 23.90
N ASP A 282 13.27 24.38 22.94
CA ASP A 282 14.62 24.87 23.22
C ASP A 282 14.65 26.33 23.75
N THR A 283 13.61 27.13 23.50
CA THR A 283 13.69 28.60 23.67
C THR A 283 12.50 29.28 24.35
N ALA A 284 11.33 28.64 24.44
CA ALA A 284 10.09 29.32 24.85
C ALA A 284 9.63 28.97 26.27
N THR A 285 9.11 29.99 26.98
CA THR A 285 8.39 29.77 28.24
C THR A 285 7.03 29.12 27.97
N PRO A 286 6.50 28.28 28.89
CA PRO A 286 5.20 27.63 28.72
C PRO A 286 4.04 28.61 28.44
N GLU A 287 4.09 29.82 29.02
CA GLU A 287 3.11 30.88 28.78
C GLU A 287 3.17 31.44 27.36
N ALA A 288 4.37 31.60 26.79
CA ALA A 288 4.55 32.04 25.40
C ALA A 288 4.02 30.98 24.39
N VAL A 289 4.22 29.70 24.69
CA VAL A 289 3.68 28.60 23.87
C VAL A 289 2.15 28.57 23.94
N LEU A 290 1.56 28.74 25.13
CA LEU A 290 0.11 28.76 25.33
C LEU A 290 -0.56 29.97 24.67
N THR A 291 0.04 31.15 24.74
CA THR A 291 -0.49 32.36 24.08
C THR A 291 -0.50 32.20 22.57
N ARG A 292 0.60 31.73 21.97
CA ARG A 292 0.67 31.41 20.54
C ARG A 292 -0.37 30.36 20.12
N ALA A 293 -0.50 29.27 20.87
CA ALA A 293 -1.49 28.22 20.56
C ALA A 293 -2.93 28.77 20.61
N ARG A 294 -3.24 29.65 21.57
CA ARG A 294 -4.55 30.33 21.65
C ARG A 294 -4.80 31.25 20.45
N GLU A 295 -3.78 31.98 20.01
CA GLU A 295 -3.87 32.84 18.81
C GLU A 295 -4.08 32.00 17.54
N GLU A 296 -3.34 30.89 17.37
CA GLU A 296 -3.51 29.96 16.25
C GLU A 296 -4.92 29.34 16.24
N VAL A 297 -5.44 28.90 17.39
CA VAL A 297 -6.82 28.39 17.50
C VAL A 297 -7.85 29.46 17.13
N ARG A 298 -7.63 30.71 17.56
CA ARG A 298 -8.52 31.83 17.23
C ARG A 298 -8.53 32.14 15.73
N VAL A 299 -7.36 32.15 15.10
CA VAL A 299 -7.23 32.37 13.64
C VAL A 299 -7.86 31.22 12.87
N ASN A 300 -7.59 29.97 13.25
CA ASN A 300 -8.18 28.79 12.60
C ASN A 300 -9.70 28.75 12.73
N ARG A 301 -10.24 29.11 13.90
CA ARG A 301 -11.70 29.23 14.09
C ARG A 301 -12.30 30.29 13.17
N MET A 302 -11.66 31.47 13.09
CA MET A 302 -12.10 32.53 12.17
C MET A 302 -12.09 32.05 10.71
N LEU A 303 -11.04 31.37 10.27
CA LEU A 303 -10.97 30.84 8.90
C LEU A 303 -12.05 29.79 8.63
N LEU A 304 -12.32 28.91 9.59
CA LEU A 304 -13.34 27.86 9.48
C LEU A 304 -14.75 28.44 9.36
N GLU A 305 -15.14 29.29 10.32
CA GLU A 305 -16.50 29.86 10.41
C GLU A 305 -16.77 30.90 9.30
N ASP A 306 -15.81 31.77 8.97
CA ASP A 306 -16.07 32.89 8.06
C ASP A 306 -15.77 32.59 6.59
N THR A 307 -14.70 31.85 6.31
CA THR A 307 -14.18 31.70 4.93
C THR A 307 -14.43 30.30 4.37
N LEU A 308 -13.99 29.25 5.07
CA LEU A 308 -14.03 27.87 4.55
C LEU A 308 -15.46 27.37 4.37
N GLU A 309 -16.34 27.54 5.36
CA GLU A 309 -17.74 27.14 5.26
C GLU A 309 -18.48 27.87 4.13
N LYS A 310 -18.20 29.15 3.92
CA LYS A 310 -18.78 29.93 2.81
C LYS A 310 -18.26 29.44 1.46
N THR A 311 -16.96 29.19 1.32
CA THR A 311 -16.40 28.63 0.08
C THR A 311 -16.92 27.22 -0.20
N ILE A 312 -16.97 26.33 0.78
CA ILE A 312 -17.46 24.94 0.62
C ILE A 312 -18.94 24.95 0.23
N SER A 313 -19.78 25.73 0.93
CA SER A 313 -21.20 25.83 0.60
C SER A 313 -21.42 26.44 -0.79
N SER A 314 -20.61 27.43 -1.21
CA SER A 314 -20.67 27.99 -2.56
C SER A 314 -20.26 26.97 -3.64
N GLN A 315 -19.21 26.18 -3.40
CA GLN A 315 -18.77 25.15 -4.34
C GLN A 315 -19.76 23.99 -4.41
N ASN A 316 -20.31 23.55 -3.28
CA ASN A 316 -21.35 22.52 -3.26
C ASN A 316 -22.61 22.97 -4.01
N ARG A 317 -23.00 24.26 -3.88
CA ARG A 317 -24.10 24.83 -4.68
C ARG A 317 -23.77 24.85 -6.18
N LEU A 318 -22.54 25.21 -6.54
CA LEU A 318 -22.09 25.18 -7.93
C LEU A 318 -22.13 23.76 -8.49
N VAL A 319 -21.56 22.78 -7.79
CA VAL A 319 -21.59 21.36 -8.19
C VAL A 319 -23.03 20.85 -8.31
N ALA A 320 -23.89 21.12 -7.32
CA ALA A 320 -25.29 20.73 -7.36
C ALA A 320 -26.08 21.40 -8.50
N SER A 321 -25.67 22.60 -8.95
CA SER A 321 -26.26 23.27 -10.11
C SER A 321 -25.74 22.71 -11.45
N LEU A 322 -24.50 22.25 -11.50
CA LEU A 322 -23.86 21.71 -12.70
C LEU A 322 -24.19 20.23 -12.94
N GLU A 323 -24.38 19.44 -11.88
CA GLU A 323 -24.76 18.02 -11.97
C GLU A 323 -26.03 17.76 -12.81
N PRO A 324 -27.14 18.50 -12.66
CA PRO A 324 -28.31 18.34 -13.53
C PRO A 324 -28.05 18.81 -14.96
N LEU A 325 -27.23 19.86 -15.16
CA LEU A 325 -26.87 20.36 -16.50
C LEU A 325 -26.01 19.35 -17.29
N MET A 326 -25.21 18.54 -16.62
CA MET A 326 -24.48 17.43 -17.25
C MET A 326 -25.39 16.24 -17.61
N ARG A 327 -26.52 16.08 -16.91
CA ARG A 327 -27.51 15.02 -17.16
C ARG A 327 -28.53 15.41 -18.23
N GLU A 328 -28.86 16.69 -18.32
CA GLU A 328 -29.70 17.22 -19.39
C GLU A 328 -28.91 17.31 -20.70
N LYS A 329 -29.47 16.73 -21.75
CA LYS A 329 -28.88 16.77 -23.09
C LYS A 329 -29.08 18.18 -23.66
N GLU A 330 -27.98 18.93 -23.77
CA GLU A 330 -27.85 20.24 -24.42
C GLU A 330 -29.05 21.19 -24.22
N VAL A 331 -28.96 22.07 -23.22
CA VAL A 331 -29.96 23.15 -23.04
C VAL A 331 -30.00 23.99 -24.33
N PRO A 332 -31.16 24.13 -25.00
CA PRO A 332 -31.26 24.90 -26.22
C PRO A 332 -30.90 26.37 -25.96
N GLU A 333 -30.13 27.00 -26.86
CA GLU A 333 -29.65 28.39 -26.72
C GLU A 333 -30.78 29.39 -26.41
N ALA A 334 -32.00 29.11 -26.86
CA ALA A 334 -33.19 29.91 -26.55
C ALA A 334 -33.49 29.96 -25.03
N ARG A 335 -33.40 28.83 -24.31
CA ARG A 335 -33.62 28.78 -22.85
C ARG A 335 -32.51 29.46 -22.07
N LEU A 336 -31.26 29.36 -22.55
CA LEU A 336 -30.13 30.11 -21.98
C LEU A 336 -30.36 31.62 -22.09
N ARG A 337 -30.83 32.11 -23.25
CA ARG A 337 -31.16 33.53 -23.44
C ARG A 337 -32.33 33.97 -22.55
N GLU A 338 -33.35 33.13 -22.38
CA GLU A 338 -34.45 33.41 -21.43
C GLU A 338 -33.94 33.51 -19.99
N TRP A 339 -33.08 32.59 -19.54
CA TRP A 339 -32.47 32.66 -18.21
C TRP A 339 -31.54 33.87 -18.05
N GLU A 340 -30.79 34.25 -19.07
CA GLU A 340 -29.99 35.48 -19.03
C GLU A 340 -30.87 36.73 -18.93
N GLN A 341 -32.00 36.76 -19.63
CA GLN A 341 -32.96 37.86 -19.55
C GLN A 341 -33.61 37.91 -18.16
N THR A 342 -34.09 36.79 -17.63
CA THR A 342 -34.67 36.76 -16.28
C THR A 342 -33.64 37.11 -15.20
N CYS A 343 -32.38 36.68 -15.33
CA CYS A 343 -31.31 37.11 -14.43
C CYS A 343 -31.09 38.63 -14.50
N LYS A 344 -31.07 39.22 -15.71
CA LYS A 344 -30.95 40.69 -15.86
C LYS A 344 -32.16 41.41 -15.29
N ASP A 345 -33.36 40.89 -15.47
CA ASP A 345 -34.60 41.46 -14.95
C ASP A 345 -34.63 41.40 -13.42
N LEU A 346 -34.29 40.26 -12.83
CA LEU A 346 -34.15 40.08 -11.37
C LEU A 346 -33.03 40.96 -10.80
N GLN A 347 -31.90 41.11 -11.50
CA GLN A 347 -30.85 42.04 -11.07
C GLN A 347 -31.33 43.50 -11.07
N ARG A 348 -32.13 43.91 -12.06
CA ARG A 348 -32.76 45.24 -12.07
C ARG A 348 -33.77 45.38 -10.94
N GLU A 349 -34.58 44.35 -10.68
CA GLU A 349 -35.56 44.36 -9.58
C GLU A 349 -34.87 44.41 -8.20
N ILE A 350 -33.82 43.62 -7.99
CA ILE A 350 -32.98 43.68 -6.78
C ILE A 350 -32.34 45.06 -6.63
N GLY A 351 -31.85 45.64 -7.74
CA GLY A 351 -31.34 47.02 -7.77
C GLY A 351 -32.40 48.03 -7.31
N GLN A 352 -33.60 47.95 -7.87
CA GLN A 352 -34.73 48.82 -7.50
C GLN A 352 -35.18 48.61 -6.06
N ILE A 353 -35.21 47.37 -5.56
CA ILE A 353 -35.54 47.07 -4.15
C ILE A 353 -34.47 47.63 -3.22
N ASN A 354 -33.19 47.51 -3.59
CA ASN A 354 -32.09 48.10 -2.82
C ASN A 354 -32.16 49.63 -2.82
N GLU A 355 -32.44 50.27 -3.96
CA GLU A 355 -32.66 51.71 -4.06
C GLU A 355 -33.86 52.16 -3.19
N LYS A 356 -34.99 51.44 -3.27
CA LYS A 356 -36.17 51.71 -2.42
C LYS A 356 -35.89 51.49 -0.93
N ARG A 357 -35.07 50.49 -0.57
CA ARG A 357 -34.64 50.26 0.83
C ARG A 357 -33.71 51.36 1.34
N VAL A 358 -32.85 51.92 0.49
CA VAL A 358 -31.99 53.06 0.85
C VAL A 358 -32.81 54.37 0.93
N GLY A 359 -33.89 54.48 0.16
CA GLY A 359 -34.78 55.64 0.14
C GLY A 359 -35.88 55.67 1.21
N SER A 360 -36.11 54.58 1.96
CA SER A 360 -37.14 54.52 3.00
C SER A 360 -36.56 54.91 4.37
N ASP A 361 -37.11 55.95 4.99
CA ASP A 361 -36.90 56.41 6.38
C ASP A 361 -35.50 56.92 6.79
N PRO A 362 -35.11 58.16 6.42
CA PRO A 362 -33.73 58.67 6.59
C PRO A 362 -33.27 58.84 8.04
N ALA A 363 -34.15 58.90 9.05
CA ALA A 363 -33.76 59.17 10.45
C ALA A 363 -33.48 57.89 11.27
N ARG A 364 -34.28 56.84 11.06
CA ARG A 364 -34.15 55.54 11.75
C ARG A 364 -33.22 54.59 10.98
N ASP A 365 -33.23 54.65 9.64
CA ASP A 365 -32.26 53.95 8.81
C ASP A 365 -30.91 54.66 8.74
N ALA A 366 -30.74 55.96 9.09
CA ALA A 366 -29.38 56.55 9.11
C ALA A 366 -28.47 55.92 10.18
N THR A 367 -28.98 55.62 11.38
CA THR A 367 -28.20 54.96 12.43
C THR A 367 -27.99 53.47 12.13
N LEU A 368 -29.00 52.78 11.60
CA LEU A 368 -28.86 51.40 11.13
C LEU A 368 -27.98 51.30 9.88
N ALA A 369 -28.00 52.27 8.98
CA ALA A 369 -27.15 52.34 7.78
C ALA A 369 -25.72 52.69 8.14
N THR A 370 -25.48 53.57 9.12
CA THR A 370 -24.11 53.81 9.63
C THR A 370 -23.59 52.58 10.35
N LEU A 371 -24.40 51.88 11.15
CA LEU A 371 -24.02 50.61 11.78
C LEU A 371 -23.79 49.49 10.75
N ARG A 372 -24.63 49.39 9.70
CA ARG A 372 -24.42 48.46 8.57
C ARG A 372 -23.17 48.83 7.77
N HIS A 373 -22.90 50.11 7.55
CA HIS A 373 -21.70 50.58 6.87
C HIS A 373 -20.45 50.34 7.72
N GLN A 374 -20.51 50.58 9.03
CA GLN A 374 -19.44 50.24 9.97
C GLN A 374 -19.22 48.73 10.03
N HIS A 375 -20.29 47.92 10.10
CA HIS A 375 -20.20 46.46 10.06
C HIS A 375 -19.63 45.97 8.72
N HIS A 376 -20.03 46.57 7.60
CA HIS A 376 -19.48 46.28 6.28
C HIS A 376 -18.00 46.66 6.19
N LEU A 377 -17.60 47.81 6.73
CA LEU A 377 -16.21 48.24 6.77
C LEU A 377 -15.37 47.33 7.69
N ILE A 378 -15.92 46.90 8.82
CA ILE A 378 -15.27 45.95 9.74
C ILE A 378 -15.14 44.58 9.09
N THR A 379 -16.17 44.08 8.41
CA THR A 379 -16.11 42.79 7.68
C THR A 379 -15.15 42.84 6.51
N LEU A 380 -15.12 43.93 5.74
CA LEU A 380 -14.10 44.15 4.69
C LEU A 380 -12.69 44.22 5.26
N LYS A 381 -12.48 44.96 6.37
CA LYS A 381 -11.17 45.02 7.05
C LYS A 381 -10.76 43.66 7.60
N ARG A 382 -11.70 42.89 8.16
CA ARG A 382 -11.49 41.52 8.65
C ARG A 382 -11.14 40.56 7.52
N SER A 383 -11.86 40.64 6.39
CA SER A 383 -11.57 39.88 5.17
C SER A 383 -10.20 40.24 4.63
N ALA A 384 -9.89 41.53 4.43
CA ALA A 384 -8.60 41.98 3.93
C ALA A 384 -7.43 41.61 4.86
N ALA A 385 -7.64 41.59 6.18
CA ALA A 385 -6.66 41.07 7.13
C ALA A 385 -6.47 39.55 7.00
N GLY A 386 -7.57 38.81 6.78
CA GLY A 386 -7.55 37.38 6.44
C GLY A 386 -6.77 37.11 5.16
N ASP A 387 -7.06 37.84 4.08
CA ASP A 387 -6.39 37.71 2.77
C ASP A 387 -4.90 38.06 2.85
N ARG A 388 -4.52 39.05 3.67
CA ARG A 388 -3.11 39.34 3.96
C ARG A 388 -2.45 38.19 4.71
N LEU A 389 -3.12 37.64 5.72
CA LEU A 389 -2.59 36.53 6.50
C LEU A 389 -2.42 35.26 5.64
N THR A 390 -3.38 34.93 4.78
CA THR A 390 -3.24 33.83 3.82
C THR A 390 -2.10 34.09 2.84
N SER A 391 -1.98 35.31 2.30
CA SER A 391 -0.87 35.65 1.39
C SER A 391 0.51 35.52 2.06
N LEU A 392 0.64 35.89 3.35
CA LEU A 392 1.88 35.74 4.10
C LEU A 392 2.17 34.27 4.43
N LEU A 393 1.14 33.48 4.75
CA LEU A 393 1.27 32.03 4.92
C LEU A 393 1.69 31.35 3.62
N ASP A 394 1.15 31.78 2.48
CA ASP A 394 1.53 31.28 1.15
C ASP A 394 2.97 31.64 0.81
N GLN A 395 3.41 32.87 1.10
CA GLN A 395 4.81 33.27 0.96
C GLN A 395 5.73 32.45 1.87
N LEU A 396 5.34 32.20 3.12
CA LEU A 396 6.10 31.32 4.01
C LEU A 396 6.16 29.90 3.49
N ALA A 397 5.06 29.36 2.95
CA ALA A 397 5.00 28.04 2.34
C ALA A 397 5.89 27.97 1.08
N GLN A 398 5.91 29.02 0.26
CA GLN A 398 6.75 29.12 -0.93
C GLN A 398 8.24 29.16 -0.56
N ILE A 399 8.64 30.05 0.34
CA ILE A 399 10.04 30.14 0.83
C ILE A 399 10.46 28.79 1.44
N ARG A 400 9.56 28.12 2.17
CA ARG A 400 9.85 26.78 2.73
C ARG A 400 9.95 25.70 1.66
N SER A 401 9.12 25.75 0.62
CA SER A 401 9.26 24.86 -0.54
C SER A 401 10.59 25.08 -1.25
N GLU A 402 11.03 26.34 -1.37
CA GLU A 402 12.36 26.69 -1.90
C GLU A 402 13.47 26.14 -1.01
N ILE A 403 13.38 26.29 0.32
CA ILE A 403 14.32 25.68 1.26
C ILE A 403 14.33 24.16 1.11
N SER A 404 13.16 23.51 1.03
CA SER A 404 13.08 22.06 0.84
C SER A 404 13.65 21.60 -0.49
N LYS A 405 13.44 22.34 -1.58
CA LYS A 405 14.07 22.09 -2.89
C LYS A 405 15.58 22.28 -2.83
N ILE A 406 16.05 23.30 -2.11
CA ILE A 406 17.48 23.52 -1.87
C ILE A 406 18.05 22.37 -1.04
N GLU A 407 17.40 21.97 0.05
CA GLU A 407 17.78 20.82 0.88
C GLU A 407 17.80 19.52 0.07
N ALA A 408 16.81 19.27 -0.79
CA ALA A 408 16.77 18.11 -1.67
C ALA A 408 17.88 18.16 -2.75
N SER A 409 18.19 19.34 -3.30
CA SER A 409 19.31 19.52 -4.22
C SER A 409 20.68 19.34 -3.55
N HIS A 410 20.80 19.64 -2.26
CA HIS A 410 22.01 19.42 -1.47
C HIS A 410 22.09 18.01 -0.85
N GLY A 411 20.94 17.36 -0.66
CA GLY A 411 20.77 16.01 -0.14
C GLY A 411 20.74 14.93 -1.22
N GLY A 412 20.74 15.33 -2.50
CA GLY A 412 20.99 14.43 -3.62
C GLY A 412 22.34 13.76 -3.45
N GLU A 413 22.29 12.46 -3.15
CA GLU A 413 23.44 11.57 -3.12
C GLU A 413 24.28 11.82 -4.39
N GLU A 414 25.58 12.07 -4.21
CA GLU A 414 26.59 12.32 -5.26
C GLU A 414 26.90 13.78 -5.63
N SER A 415 26.43 14.78 -4.88
CA SER A 415 27.16 16.06 -4.85
C SER A 415 28.35 15.94 -3.90
N VAL A 416 29.57 16.16 -4.42
CA VAL A 416 30.83 16.16 -3.66
C VAL A 416 30.60 16.92 -2.35
N ARG A 417 30.66 16.22 -1.20
CA ARG A 417 30.68 16.86 0.12
C ARG A 417 31.90 17.76 0.18
N VAL A 418 31.73 19.03 -0.21
CA VAL A 418 32.77 20.05 -0.06
C VAL A 418 32.92 20.26 1.45
N PRO A 419 34.04 19.82 2.07
CA PRO A 419 34.22 20.03 3.50
C PRO A 419 34.25 21.55 3.73
N LYS A 420 33.39 22.06 4.61
CA LYS A 420 33.34 23.50 4.95
C LYS A 420 33.85 23.71 6.38
N GLY A 421 34.52 24.83 6.61
CA GLY A 421 34.98 25.22 7.95
C GLY A 421 36.16 24.40 8.48
N GLU A 422 35.96 23.70 9.60
CA GLU A 422 37.04 22.98 10.29
C GLU A 422 37.55 21.76 9.52
N GLU A 423 36.67 21.05 8.82
CA GLU A 423 37.05 19.89 8.02
C GLU A 423 37.93 20.30 6.82
N PHE A 424 37.67 21.46 6.22
CA PHE A 424 38.53 22.02 5.18
C PHE A 424 39.92 22.39 5.73
N LYS A 425 39.98 22.96 6.94
CA LYS A 425 41.25 23.28 7.59
C LYS A 425 42.08 22.02 7.87
N LYS A 426 41.44 20.96 8.36
CA LYS A 426 42.07 19.64 8.56
C LYS A 426 42.57 19.07 7.24
N PHE A 427 41.73 19.09 6.20
CA PHE A 427 42.11 18.63 4.87
C PHE A 427 43.31 19.40 4.30
N VAL A 428 43.34 20.73 4.43
CA VAL A 428 44.47 21.56 3.99
C VAL A 428 45.73 21.27 4.81
N ALA A 429 45.61 21.02 6.12
CA ALA A 429 46.74 20.61 6.95
C ALA A 429 47.31 19.27 6.51
N ASP A 430 46.46 18.27 6.28
CA ASP A 430 46.85 16.95 5.76
C ASP A 430 47.50 17.07 4.37
N LEU A 431 47.00 17.96 3.52
CA LEU A 431 47.57 18.19 2.18
C LEU A 431 48.94 18.85 2.25
N ARG A 432 49.16 19.75 3.22
CA ARG A 432 50.47 20.34 3.50
C ARG A 432 51.45 19.31 4.05
N GLU A 433 51.00 18.45 4.97
CA GLU A 433 51.82 17.36 5.50
C GLU A 433 52.21 16.37 4.40
N LYS A 434 51.25 15.94 3.58
CA LYS A 434 51.51 15.08 2.40
C LYS A 434 52.44 15.76 1.39
N SER A 435 52.31 17.06 1.18
CA SER A 435 53.22 17.82 0.30
C SER A 435 54.64 17.89 0.86
N ALA A 436 54.78 18.04 2.18
CA ALA A 436 56.08 18.03 2.85
C ALA A 436 56.72 16.62 2.78
N LEU A 437 55.94 15.57 3.03
CA LEU A 437 56.36 14.18 2.86
C LEU A 437 56.81 13.88 1.43
N TYR A 438 56.05 14.33 0.43
CA TYR A 438 56.41 14.18 -0.97
C TYR A 438 57.73 14.88 -1.28
N LYS A 439 57.92 16.13 -0.83
CA LYS A 439 59.19 16.85 -1.03
C LYS A 439 60.37 16.15 -0.36
N LYS A 440 60.20 15.63 0.86
CA LYS A 440 61.22 14.86 1.58
C LYS A 440 61.58 13.58 0.81
N LYS A 441 60.58 12.80 0.40
CA LYS A 441 60.80 11.57 -0.37
C LYS A 441 61.45 11.85 -1.73
N LYS A 442 61.09 12.95 -2.38
CA LYS A 442 61.74 13.39 -3.62
C LYS A 442 63.20 13.78 -3.41
N ALA A 443 63.54 14.41 -2.28
CA ALA A 443 64.91 14.72 -1.92
C ALA A 443 65.73 13.45 -1.63
N GLU A 444 65.18 12.51 -0.86
CA GLU A 444 65.81 11.20 -0.60
C GLU A 444 66.10 10.44 -1.91
N VAL A 445 65.17 10.47 -2.87
CA VAL A 445 65.37 9.87 -4.20
C VAL A 445 66.43 10.61 -5.01
N ALA A 446 66.49 11.94 -4.92
CA ALA A 446 67.52 12.75 -5.58
C ALA A 446 68.92 12.48 -5.02
N GLU A 447 69.03 12.28 -3.71
CA GLU A 447 70.28 11.93 -3.02
C GLU A 447 70.74 10.52 -3.44
N ALA A 448 69.85 9.53 -3.38
CA ALA A 448 70.17 8.16 -3.81
C ALA A 448 70.57 8.07 -5.30
N THR A 449 69.94 8.87 -6.17
CA THR A 449 70.33 8.93 -7.58
C THR A 449 71.65 9.67 -7.79
N GLY A 450 71.95 10.69 -6.98
CA GLY A 450 73.25 11.35 -6.94
C GLY A 450 74.37 10.40 -6.50
N GLU A 451 74.16 9.66 -5.41
CA GLU A 451 75.08 8.63 -4.93
C GLU A 451 75.27 7.52 -5.97
N GLY A 452 74.19 7.08 -6.63
CA GLY A 452 74.27 6.13 -7.74
C GLY A 452 75.16 6.63 -8.88
N GLY A 453 75.07 7.93 -9.23
CA GLY A 453 75.94 8.54 -10.24
C GLY A 453 77.42 8.63 -9.80
N ILE A 454 77.67 8.96 -8.53
CA ILE A 454 79.03 8.96 -7.96
C ILE A 454 79.61 7.54 -7.98
N LEU A 455 78.83 6.55 -7.56
CA LEU A 455 79.21 5.13 -7.56
C LEU A 455 79.49 4.61 -8.97
N GLN A 456 78.70 5.04 -9.96
CA GLN A 456 78.97 4.67 -11.36
C GLN A 456 80.29 5.26 -11.84
N ARG A 457 80.59 6.53 -11.49
CA ARG A 457 81.85 7.17 -11.86
C ARG A 457 83.05 6.57 -11.12
N THR A 458 82.91 6.20 -9.84
CA THR A 458 83.98 5.50 -9.12
C THR A 458 84.23 4.12 -9.70
N LEU A 459 83.18 3.39 -10.09
CA LEU A 459 83.30 2.10 -10.77
C LEU A 459 84.05 2.24 -12.11
N GLU A 460 83.75 3.26 -12.91
CA GLU A 460 84.48 3.55 -14.15
C GLU A 460 85.97 3.86 -13.89
N ILE A 461 86.28 4.68 -12.88
CA ILE A 461 87.67 4.97 -12.50
C ILE A 461 88.40 3.70 -12.08
N LEU A 462 87.76 2.85 -11.27
CA LEU A 462 88.33 1.58 -10.82
C LEU A 462 88.57 0.63 -11.99
N ARG A 463 87.65 0.53 -12.96
CA ARG A 463 87.86 -0.27 -14.18
C ARG A 463 89.04 0.22 -15.02
N VAL A 464 89.21 1.54 -15.14
CA VAL A 464 90.37 2.12 -15.84
C VAL A 464 91.67 1.78 -15.10
N GLN A 465 91.67 1.86 -13.76
CA GLN A 465 92.82 1.46 -12.95
C GLN A 465 93.11 -0.04 -13.06
N GLU A 466 92.08 -0.88 -13.01
CA GLU A 466 92.17 -2.33 -13.19
C GLU A 466 92.79 -2.68 -14.54
N ASN A 467 92.28 -2.12 -15.64
CA ASN A 467 92.84 -2.32 -16.97
C ASN A 467 94.30 -1.84 -17.05
N ALA A 468 94.63 -0.70 -16.45
CA ALA A 468 96.02 -0.21 -16.43
C ALA A 468 96.96 -1.13 -15.62
N GLN A 469 96.48 -1.77 -14.56
CA GLN A 469 97.25 -2.77 -13.82
C GLN A 469 97.38 -4.08 -14.60
N LEU A 470 96.31 -4.53 -15.26
CA LEU A 470 96.34 -5.69 -16.16
C LEU A 470 97.33 -5.49 -17.31
N ASP A 471 97.36 -4.30 -17.92
CA ASP A 471 98.34 -3.95 -18.96
C ASP A 471 99.78 -3.94 -18.43
N ARG A 472 99.99 -3.44 -17.20
CA ARG A 472 101.30 -3.51 -16.53
C ARG A 472 101.73 -4.94 -16.28
N ILE A 473 100.83 -5.81 -15.79
CA ILE A 473 101.11 -7.22 -15.56
C ILE A 473 101.43 -7.92 -16.89
N ALA A 474 100.62 -7.72 -17.94
CA ALA A 474 100.86 -8.27 -19.27
C ALA A 474 102.22 -7.81 -19.85
N SER A 475 102.62 -6.56 -19.62
CA SER A 475 103.94 -6.07 -20.03
C SER A 475 105.09 -6.72 -19.24
N GLN A 476 104.91 -6.98 -17.95
CA GLN A 476 105.89 -7.67 -17.11
C GLN A 476 106.02 -9.16 -17.47
N GLU A 477 104.92 -9.80 -17.84
CA GLU A 477 104.88 -11.17 -18.36
C GLU A 477 105.62 -11.32 -19.67
N ARG A 478 105.40 -10.38 -20.61
CA ARG A 478 106.17 -10.29 -21.86
C ARG A 478 107.66 -10.10 -21.61
N ALA A 479 108.02 -9.20 -20.69
CA ALA A 479 109.41 -8.94 -20.35
C ALA A 479 110.12 -10.15 -19.73
N LYS A 480 109.37 -11.02 -19.04
CA LYS A 480 109.88 -12.24 -18.39
C LYS A 480 109.73 -13.50 -19.25
N GLY A 481 109.16 -13.40 -20.45
CA GLY A 481 108.98 -14.52 -21.38
C GLY A 481 107.93 -15.55 -20.94
N VAL A 482 107.01 -15.18 -20.05
CA VAL A 482 105.96 -16.06 -19.54
C VAL A 482 104.60 -15.39 -19.78
N GLU A 483 104.18 -15.29 -21.04
CA GLU A 483 102.83 -14.79 -21.37
C GLU A 483 101.76 -15.78 -20.90
N GLY A 484 100.76 -15.29 -20.15
CA GLY A 484 99.59 -16.07 -19.76
C GLY A 484 99.63 -16.69 -18.35
N TYR A 485 100.71 -16.47 -17.59
CA TYR A 485 100.85 -16.97 -16.22
C TYR A 485 99.81 -16.39 -15.25
N SER A 486 99.56 -15.08 -15.31
CA SER A 486 98.54 -14.37 -14.52
C SER A 486 97.14 -14.83 -14.90
N SER A 487 96.85 -15.06 -16.19
CA SER A 487 95.55 -15.59 -16.60
C SER A 487 95.30 -17.01 -16.08
N ALA A 488 96.33 -17.87 -16.07
CA ALA A 488 96.25 -19.22 -15.54
C ALA A 488 96.12 -19.24 -14.01
N GLN A 489 96.89 -18.39 -13.30
CA GLN A 489 96.79 -18.22 -11.85
C GLN A 489 95.44 -17.61 -11.45
N GLU A 490 94.95 -16.61 -12.18
CA GLU A 490 93.65 -15.99 -11.96
C GLU A 490 92.51 -16.97 -12.25
N THR A 491 92.64 -17.88 -13.23
CA THR A 491 91.64 -18.95 -13.41
C THR A 491 91.65 -19.97 -12.27
N LEU A 492 92.80 -20.28 -11.70
CA LEU A 492 92.93 -21.18 -10.54
C LEU A 492 92.43 -20.51 -9.25
N GLU A 493 92.72 -19.23 -9.03
CA GLU A 493 92.18 -18.42 -7.94
C GLU A 493 90.68 -18.21 -8.11
N LYS A 494 90.17 -17.84 -9.30
CA LYS A 494 88.73 -17.74 -9.56
C LYS A 494 88.01 -19.08 -9.38
N VAL A 495 88.64 -20.21 -9.66
CA VAL A 495 88.04 -21.54 -9.40
C VAL A 495 88.06 -21.86 -7.90
N SER A 496 89.09 -21.43 -7.16
CA SER A 496 89.18 -21.57 -5.71
C SER A 496 88.20 -20.62 -4.97
N GLU A 497 88.13 -19.36 -5.38
CA GLU A 497 87.20 -18.34 -4.90
C GLU A 497 85.77 -18.71 -5.26
N LYS A 498 85.46 -19.08 -6.51
CA LYS A 498 84.09 -19.51 -6.84
C LYS A 498 83.67 -20.75 -6.07
N LYS A 499 84.59 -21.64 -5.70
CA LYS A 499 84.29 -22.78 -4.82
C LYS A 499 84.05 -22.33 -3.38
N SER A 500 84.88 -21.43 -2.85
CA SER A 500 84.72 -20.83 -1.52
C SER A 500 83.45 -19.98 -1.40
N GLU A 501 83.16 -19.15 -2.41
CA GLU A 501 81.93 -18.36 -2.55
C GLU A 501 80.71 -19.24 -2.78
N LEU A 502 80.81 -20.36 -3.51
CA LEU A 502 79.72 -21.33 -3.60
C LEU A 502 79.45 -22.01 -2.25
N ASP A 503 80.47 -22.34 -1.48
CA ASP A 503 80.29 -22.96 -0.17
C ASP A 503 79.83 -21.93 0.88
N ALA A 504 80.30 -20.68 0.81
CA ALA A 504 79.84 -19.56 1.64
C ALA A 504 78.44 -19.07 1.27
N SER A 505 78.08 -19.01 -0.02
CA SER A 505 76.72 -18.68 -0.46
C SER A 505 75.75 -19.82 -0.20
N LYS A 506 76.17 -21.09 -0.27
CA LYS A 506 75.35 -22.20 0.24
C LYS A 506 75.17 -22.11 1.76
N GLY A 507 76.20 -21.76 2.52
CA GLY A 507 76.11 -21.53 3.96
C GLY A 507 75.21 -20.35 4.33
N ALA A 508 75.37 -19.22 3.63
CA ALA A 508 74.57 -18.01 3.81
C ALA A 508 73.13 -18.22 3.32
N ALA A 509 72.90 -18.91 2.20
CA ALA A 509 71.56 -19.26 1.74
C ALA A 509 70.89 -20.22 2.72
N LEU A 510 71.60 -21.20 3.29
CA LEU A 510 71.05 -22.07 4.32
C LEU A 510 70.75 -21.31 5.62
N GLN A 511 71.58 -20.35 6.02
CA GLN A 511 71.33 -19.48 7.18
C GLN A 511 70.22 -18.46 6.94
N GLU A 512 70.11 -17.90 5.73
CA GLU A 512 69.03 -17.00 5.34
C GLU A 512 67.72 -17.75 5.18
N ILE A 513 67.74 -18.97 4.65
CA ILE A 513 66.57 -19.85 4.62
C ILE A 513 66.18 -20.22 6.05
N ALA A 514 67.12 -20.58 6.92
CA ALA A 514 66.83 -20.84 8.34
C ALA A 514 66.28 -19.60 9.05
N ALA A 515 66.87 -18.42 8.85
CA ALA A 515 66.41 -17.16 9.43
C ALA A 515 65.07 -16.70 8.83
N MET A 516 64.81 -16.97 7.56
CA MET A 516 63.53 -16.69 6.91
C MET A 516 62.46 -17.67 7.40
N VAL A 517 62.81 -18.94 7.64
CA VAL A 517 61.95 -19.92 8.30
C VAL A 517 61.68 -19.48 9.74
N ASP A 518 62.66 -19.01 10.50
CA ASP A 518 62.47 -18.50 11.86
C ASP A 518 61.62 -17.22 11.89
N ARG A 519 61.82 -16.31 10.93
CA ARG A 519 60.95 -15.13 10.74
C ARG A 519 59.54 -15.52 10.28
N LEU A 520 59.40 -16.53 9.44
CA LEU A 520 58.09 -17.05 9.03
C LEU A 520 57.41 -17.73 10.21
N VAL A 521 58.12 -18.53 11.00
CA VAL A 521 57.61 -19.15 12.23
C VAL A 521 57.24 -18.08 13.26
N GLY A 522 58.04 -17.02 13.40
CA GLY A 522 57.75 -15.87 14.24
C GLY A 522 56.51 -15.10 13.77
N THR A 523 56.42 -14.75 12.49
CA THR A 523 55.24 -14.06 11.94
C THR A 523 53.99 -14.94 11.93
N ILE A 524 54.12 -16.26 11.77
CA ILE A 524 53.03 -17.23 11.94
C ILE A 524 52.62 -17.29 13.41
N SER A 525 53.56 -17.28 14.35
CA SER A 525 53.29 -17.24 15.79
C SER A 525 52.56 -15.94 16.18
N ASP A 526 53.03 -14.78 15.72
CA ASP A 526 52.41 -13.49 15.99
C ASP A 526 51.01 -13.38 15.37
N LYS A 527 50.84 -13.87 14.13
CA LYS A 527 49.52 -13.94 13.49
C LYS A 527 48.62 -14.93 14.23
N LYS A 528 49.14 -16.05 14.71
CA LYS A 528 48.40 -17.03 15.53
C LYS A 528 47.97 -16.41 16.85
N GLN A 529 48.83 -15.65 17.54
CA GLN A 529 48.51 -14.92 18.77
C GLN A 529 47.48 -13.80 18.54
N ARG A 530 47.56 -13.06 17.43
CA ARG A 530 46.56 -12.04 17.05
C ARG A 530 45.22 -12.64 16.61
N LEU A 531 45.24 -13.80 15.96
CA LEU A 531 44.03 -14.51 15.54
C LEU A 531 43.38 -15.27 16.69
N GLN A 532 44.11 -15.67 17.73
CA GLN A 532 43.56 -16.40 18.88
C GLN A 532 42.39 -15.67 19.58
N PRO A 533 42.43 -14.36 19.90
CA PRO A 533 41.29 -13.65 20.45
C PRO A 533 40.17 -13.48 19.43
N VAL A 534 40.46 -13.20 18.17
CA VAL A 534 39.43 -13.07 17.10
C VAL A 534 38.72 -14.40 16.85
N ILE A 535 39.44 -15.52 16.92
CA ILE A 535 38.87 -16.87 16.84
C ILE A 535 38.04 -17.19 18.10
N ALA A 536 38.45 -16.72 19.28
CA ALA A 536 37.68 -16.86 20.51
C ALA A 536 36.38 -16.03 20.45
N GLU A 537 36.43 -14.80 19.95
CA GLU A 537 35.26 -13.96 19.68
C GLU A 537 34.35 -14.58 18.62
N LEU A 538 34.92 -15.14 17.54
CA LEU A 538 34.17 -15.85 16.51
C LEU A 538 33.50 -17.12 17.07
N ARG A 539 34.19 -17.86 17.96
CA ARG A 539 33.60 -19.02 18.66
C ARG A 539 32.48 -18.60 19.60
N SER A 540 32.67 -17.52 20.36
CA SER A 540 31.62 -16.96 21.22
C SER A 540 30.42 -16.46 20.39
N ALA A 541 30.66 -15.77 19.27
CA ALA A 541 29.61 -15.31 18.37
C ALA A 541 28.87 -16.48 17.70
N ARG A 542 29.58 -17.52 17.27
CA ARG A 542 28.97 -18.77 16.76
C ARG A 542 28.18 -19.51 17.83
N GLN A 543 28.66 -19.51 19.08
CA GLN A 543 27.95 -20.09 20.20
C GLN A 543 26.67 -19.30 20.51
N LYS A 544 26.73 -17.96 20.55
CA LYS A 544 25.54 -17.10 20.70
C LYS A 544 24.55 -17.26 19.55
N LEU A 545 25.04 -17.45 18.33
CA LEU A 545 24.20 -17.69 17.16
C LEU A 545 23.56 -19.08 17.23
N ALA A 546 24.29 -20.11 17.65
CA ALA A 546 23.76 -21.44 17.88
C ALA A 546 22.75 -21.48 19.06
N GLU A 547 22.99 -20.73 20.13
CA GLU A 547 22.05 -20.55 21.25
C GLU A 547 20.78 -19.82 20.79
N ALA A 548 20.90 -18.76 20.00
CA ALA A 548 19.76 -18.04 19.43
C ALA A 548 18.97 -18.89 18.41
N GLU A 549 19.66 -19.70 17.60
CA GLU A 549 19.03 -20.66 16.69
C GLU A 549 18.34 -21.78 17.45
N ALA A 550 18.92 -22.27 18.56
CA ALA A 550 18.30 -23.25 19.45
C ALA A 550 17.07 -22.66 20.15
N GLU A 551 17.15 -21.43 20.69
CA GLU A 551 16.00 -20.73 21.28
C GLU A 551 14.90 -20.47 20.25
N PHE A 552 15.26 -20.11 19.01
CA PHE A 552 14.29 -19.94 17.94
C PHE A 552 13.66 -21.28 17.53
N ALA A 553 14.45 -22.35 17.46
CA ALA A 553 13.94 -23.69 17.16
C ALA A 553 13.05 -24.22 18.29
N GLU A 554 13.39 -24.00 19.55
CA GLU A 554 12.56 -24.33 20.70
C GLU A 554 11.27 -23.51 20.72
N ARG A 555 11.32 -22.18 20.52
CA ARG A 555 10.12 -21.33 20.41
C ARG A 555 9.25 -21.73 19.23
N LYS A 556 9.85 -22.03 18.10
CA LYS A 556 9.15 -22.54 16.92
C LYS A 556 8.51 -23.90 17.20
N GLN A 557 9.20 -24.81 17.88
CA GLN A 557 8.63 -26.09 18.30
C GLN A 557 7.54 -25.93 19.35
N MET A 558 7.64 -24.95 20.26
CA MET A 558 6.59 -24.62 21.22
C MET A 558 5.38 -23.99 20.53
N ASP A 559 5.58 -23.14 19.53
CA ASP A 559 4.51 -22.56 18.72
C ASP A 559 3.86 -23.60 17.80
N GLU A 560 4.65 -24.51 17.22
CA GLU A 560 4.15 -25.65 16.44
C GLU A 560 3.44 -26.66 17.34
N ALA A 561 3.95 -26.94 18.55
CA ALA A 561 3.28 -27.79 19.53
C ALA A 561 2.02 -27.13 20.11
N ALA A 562 1.99 -25.81 20.27
CA ALA A 562 0.79 -25.06 20.64
C ALA A 562 -0.26 -25.09 19.52
N ARG A 563 0.18 -24.98 18.25
CA ARG A 563 -0.67 -25.16 17.06
C ARG A 563 -1.22 -26.59 16.96
N PHE A 564 -0.38 -27.60 17.13
CA PHE A 564 -0.79 -29.01 17.14
C PHE A 564 -1.62 -29.40 18.38
N GLY A 565 -1.39 -28.75 19.52
CA GLY A 565 -2.17 -28.92 20.75
C GLY A 565 -3.58 -28.31 20.64
N LEU A 566 -3.72 -27.24 19.86
CA LEU A 566 -5.02 -26.67 19.47
C LEU A 566 -5.77 -27.55 18.46
N ASP A 567 -5.07 -28.30 17.62
CA ASP A 567 -5.68 -29.29 16.69
C ASP A 567 -6.12 -30.59 17.37
N ARG A 568 -5.55 -30.95 18.53
CA ARG A 568 -5.83 -32.24 19.21
C ARG A 568 -6.87 -32.19 20.34
N ARG A 569 -7.67 -31.13 20.47
CA ARG A 569 -8.79 -31.09 21.44
C ARG A 569 -10.16 -31.24 20.76
N PRO A 570 -10.60 -32.46 20.38
CA PRO A 570 -11.96 -32.70 19.93
C PRO A 570 -12.88 -32.82 21.16
N SER A 571 -13.26 -31.71 21.78
CA SER A 571 -14.45 -31.61 22.66
C SER A 571 -14.60 -30.22 23.28
N CYS A 572 -15.02 -29.23 22.47
CA CYS A 572 -15.73 -28.05 23.00
C CYS A 572 -16.34 -27.25 21.84
N GLY A 573 -17.67 -27.05 21.87
CA GLY A 573 -18.34 -25.87 21.32
C GLY A 573 -18.35 -25.67 19.81
N ARG A 574 -19.46 -26.07 19.17
CA ARG A 574 -19.76 -25.99 17.72
C ARG A 574 -19.91 -24.56 17.14
N THR A 575 -19.41 -23.51 17.78
CA THR A 575 -19.60 -22.09 17.35
C THR A 575 -18.29 -21.33 17.09
N GLY A 576 -17.13 -21.86 17.47
CA GLY A 576 -15.81 -21.25 17.17
C GLY A 576 -15.16 -21.73 15.86
N LEU A 577 -15.61 -22.86 15.32
CA LEU A 577 -14.91 -23.56 14.22
C LEU A 577 -15.02 -22.85 12.87
N THR A 578 -16.14 -22.19 12.58
CA THR A 578 -16.34 -21.47 11.33
C THR A 578 -15.51 -20.18 11.28
N LYS A 579 -15.36 -19.49 12.41
CA LYS A 579 -14.62 -18.22 12.48
C LYS A 579 -13.11 -18.41 12.35
N ALA A 580 -12.57 -19.48 12.96
CA ALA A 580 -11.15 -19.82 12.87
C ALA A 580 -10.75 -20.40 11.49
N MET A 581 -11.64 -21.19 10.87
CA MET A 581 -11.43 -21.70 9.51
C MET A 581 -11.52 -20.59 8.46
N PHE A 582 -12.42 -19.62 8.66
CA PHE A 582 -12.50 -18.42 7.81
C PHE A 582 -11.27 -17.54 7.96
N SER A 583 -10.80 -17.30 9.19
CA SER A 583 -9.58 -16.49 9.43
C SER A 583 -8.30 -17.15 8.91
N CYS A 584 -8.21 -18.48 8.95
CA CYS A 584 -7.09 -19.19 8.32
C CYS A 584 -7.15 -19.13 6.79
N SER A 585 -8.34 -19.21 6.20
CA SER A 585 -8.51 -19.05 4.74
C SER A 585 -8.20 -17.62 4.28
N GLU A 586 -8.60 -16.62 5.07
CA GLU A 586 -8.37 -15.21 4.79
C GLU A 586 -6.88 -14.85 4.93
N ALA A 587 -6.20 -15.36 5.96
CA ALA A 587 -4.75 -15.23 6.09
C ALA A 587 -4.01 -15.88 4.92
N GLN A 588 -4.49 -17.02 4.42
CA GLN A 588 -3.87 -17.72 3.29
C GLN A 588 -4.09 -16.99 1.96
N ILE A 589 -5.24 -16.36 1.77
CA ILE A 589 -5.53 -15.50 0.61
C ILE A 589 -4.63 -14.25 0.66
N LEU A 590 -4.54 -13.59 1.82
CA LEU A 590 -3.67 -12.43 2.02
C LEU A 590 -2.19 -12.78 1.80
N GLU A 591 -1.74 -13.95 2.22
CA GLU A 591 -0.38 -14.42 1.93
C GLU A 591 -0.15 -14.67 0.44
N GLN A 592 -1.15 -15.18 -0.29
CA GLN A 592 -1.07 -15.35 -1.75
C GLN A 592 -1.04 -14.01 -2.48
N GLU A 593 -1.85 -13.04 -2.05
CA GLU A 593 -1.86 -11.68 -2.59
C GLU A 593 -0.54 -10.94 -2.32
N VAL A 594 0.01 -11.05 -1.10
CA VAL A 594 1.33 -10.49 -0.77
C VAL A 594 2.44 -11.13 -1.62
N ARG A 595 2.36 -12.43 -1.90
CA ARG A 595 3.30 -13.10 -2.81
C ARG A 595 3.15 -12.63 -4.25
N ALA A 596 1.91 -12.43 -4.72
CA ALA A 596 1.64 -11.91 -6.05
C ALA A 596 2.21 -10.50 -6.22
N HIS A 597 1.96 -9.60 -5.26
CA HIS A 597 2.50 -8.25 -5.27
C HIS A 597 4.03 -8.22 -5.17
N ARG A 598 4.66 -9.12 -4.40
CA ARG A 598 6.12 -9.24 -4.40
C ARG A 598 6.67 -9.64 -5.75
N GLN A 599 6.03 -10.59 -6.44
CA GLN A 599 6.42 -10.98 -7.80
C GLN A 599 6.21 -9.86 -8.82
N GLU A 600 5.14 -9.06 -8.67
CA GLU A 600 4.91 -7.87 -9.51
C GLU A 600 6.00 -6.82 -9.28
N ILE A 601 6.36 -6.55 -8.02
CA ILE A 601 7.46 -5.64 -7.69
C ILE A 601 8.77 -6.15 -8.30
N GLU A 602 9.12 -7.43 -8.15
CA GLU A 602 10.33 -8.02 -8.74
C GLU A 602 10.35 -7.91 -10.27
N ARG A 603 9.21 -8.10 -10.94
CA ARG A 603 9.09 -7.91 -12.40
C ARG A 603 9.28 -6.44 -12.77
N HIS A 604 8.69 -5.52 -12.03
CA HIS A 604 8.83 -4.09 -12.27
C HIS A 604 10.26 -3.60 -12.00
N THR A 605 10.93 -4.10 -10.97
CA THR A 605 12.34 -3.77 -10.70
C THR A 605 13.24 -4.31 -11.81
N ALA A 606 13.04 -5.55 -12.26
CA ALA A 606 13.79 -6.11 -13.38
C ALA A 606 13.58 -5.31 -14.68
N HIS A 607 12.34 -4.86 -14.93
CA HIS A 607 12.04 -4.02 -16.09
C HIS A 607 12.69 -2.63 -15.99
N LEU A 608 12.71 -2.01 -14.80
CA LEU A 608 13.40 -0.74 -14.57
C LEU A 608 14.92 -0.87 -14.73
N GLU A 609 15.51 -1.98 -14.28
CA GLU A 609 16.93 -2.27 -14.48
C GLU A 609 17.27 -2.45 -15.96
N GLU A 610 16.42 -3.15 -16.72
CA GLU A 610 16.57 -3.29 -18.17
C GLU A 610 16.48 -1.92 -18.87
N LEU A 611 15.48 -1.10 -18.53
CA LEU A 611 15.33 0.25 -19.07
C LEU A 611 16.52 1.14 -18.70
N SER A 612 17.02 1.06 -17.47
CA SER A 612 18.20 1.80 -17.01
C SER A 612 19.46 1.40 -17.79
N ARG A 613 19.63 0.10 -18.07
CA ARG A 613 20.72 -0.38 -18.94
C ARG A 613 20.59 0.16 -20.36
N LEU A 614 19.39 0.10 -20.95
CA LEU A 614 19.14 0.63 -22.29
C LEU A 614 19.38 2.14 -22.37
N LEU A 615 19.00 2.89 -21.33
CA LEU A 615 19.28 4.32 -21.20
C LEU A 615 20.79 4.59 -21.17
N LYS A 616 21.54 3.84 -20.34
CA LYS A 616 23.02 3.96 -20.31
C LYS A 616 23.66 3.62 -21.65
N GLU A 617 23.16 2.62 -22.36
CA GLU A 617 23.65 2.28 -23.71
C GLU A 617 23.37 3.41 -24.72
N ALA A 618 22.19 4.03 -24.65
CA ALA A 618 21.83 5.19 -25.45
C ALA A 618 22.68 6.42 -25.10
N ASP A 619 22.87 6.72 -23.82
CA ASP A 619 23.71 7.82 -23.34
C ASP A 619 25.15 7.64 -23.83
N ASN A 620 25.73 6.44 -23.66
CA ASN A 620 27.05 6.11 -24.20
C ASN A 620 27.13 6.25 -25.73
N ALA A 621 26.03 6.00 -26.46
CA ALA A 621 25.99 6.23 -27.91
C ALA A 621 25.92 7.73 -28.26
N THR A 622 25.14 8.51 -27.51
CA THR A 622 25.06 9.97 -27.70
C THR A 622 26.36 10.68 -27.32
N GLU A 623 27.03 10.25 -26.26
CA GLU A 623 28.35 10.75 -25.84
C GLU A 623 29.39 10.44 -26.92
N ARG A 624 29.46 9.19 -27.42
CA ARG A 624 30.33 8.83 -28.54
C ARG A 624 30.08 9.68 -29.79
N ALA A 625 28.82 9.93 -30.13
CA ALA A 625 28.46 10.80 -31.27
C ALA A 625 28.77 12.28 -31.01
N ALA A 626 28.71 12.74 -29.76
CA ALA A 626 29.10 14.09 -29.37
C ALA A 626 30.62 14.27 -29.41
N GLU A 627 31.38 13.28 -28.92
CA GLU A 627 32.85 13.25 -29.01
C GLU A 627 33.32 13.22 -30.48
N GLU A 628 32.66 12.43 -31.34
CA GLU A 628 32.98 12.40 -32.77
C GLU A 628 32.67 13.75 -33.46
N ARG A 629 31.53 14.38 -33.13
CA ARG A 629 31.20 15.74 -33.60
C ARG A 629 32.22 16.78 -33.15
N LYS A 630 32.65 16.74 -31.88
CA LYS A 630 33.70 17.62 -31.34
C LYS A 630 35.05 17.41 -32.04
N ALA A 631 35.42 16.15 -32.32
CA ALA A 631 36.64 15.82 -33.04
C ALA A 631 36.64 16.29 -34.51
N ILE A 632 35.46 16.34 -35.16
CA ILE A 632 35.27 16.81 -36.54
C ILE A 632 35.30 18.34 -36.66
N VAL A 633 34.63 19.06 -35.73
CA VAL A 633 34.49 20.53 -35.79
C VAL A 633 35.82 21.25 -35.50
N GLY A 634 36.72 20.63 -34.72
CA GLY A 634 38.06 21.15 -34.44
C GLY A 634 38.08 22.35 -33.46
N GLY A 635 39.10 22.43 -32.60
CA GLY A 635 39.29 23.55 -31.66
C GLY A 635 39.70 23.19 -30.22
N ASP A 636 39.77 21.91 -29.84
CA ASP A 636 40.16 21.47 -28.49
C ASP A 636 41.55 20.80 -28.47
N ASP A 637 42.50 21.40 -27.74
CA ASP A 637 43.88 20.89 -27.52
C ASP A 637 43.91 19.47 -26.91
N THR A 638 42.83 19.08 -26.23
CA THR A 638 42.69 17.76 -25.59
C THR A 638 42.36 16.64 -26.60
N ALA A 639 41.59 16.95 -27.65
CA ALA A 639 41.28 16.02 -28.74
C ALA A 639 42.52 15.76 -29.62
N GLU A 640 43.34 16.78 -29.85
CA GLU A 640 44.63 16.65 -30.53
C GLU A 640 45.65 15.86 -29.70
N GLY A 641 45.68 16.05 -28.38
CA GLY A 641 46.51 15.28 -27.46
C GLY A 641 46.17 13.78 -27.42
N ARG A 642 44.89 13.42 -27.60
CA ARG A 642 44.42 12.02 -27.66
C ARG A 642 44.70 11.40 -29.03
N ALA A 643 44.55 12.15 -30.13
CA ALA A 643 44.93 11.72 -31.47
C ALA A 643 46.44 11.41 -31.59
N ARG A 644 47.31 12.19 -30.91
CA ARG A 644 48.75 11.91 -30.82
C ARG A 644 49.10 10.63 -30.05
N ARG A 645 48.27 10.23 -29.08
CA ARG A 645 48.49 9.02 -28.26
C ARG A 645 47.87 7.75 -28.85
N GLY A 646 46.73 7.88 -29.55
CA GLY A 646 45.96 6.76 -30.10
C GLY A 646 46.05 6.57 -31.61
N GLY A 647 46.75 7.46 -32.33
CA GLY A 647 47.03 7.34 -33.78
C GLY A 647 45.87 7.66 -34.73
N PHE A 648 44.65 7.88 -34.22
CA PHE A 648 43.46 8.16 -35.02
C PHE A 648 42.66 9.33 -34.44
N ARG A 649 42.18 10.21 -35.32
CA ARG A 649 41.46 11.44 -34.95
C ARG A 649 39.95 11.20 -34.79
N THR A 650 39.38 10.29 -35.58
CA THR A 650 37.95 9.92 -35.49
C THR A 650 37.79 8.40 -35.46
N TYR A 651 36.67 7.92 -34.88
CA TYR A 651 36.32 6.49 -34.92
C TYR A 651 36.14 6.00 -36.37
N ARG A 652 35.64 6.86 -37.25
CA ARG A 652 35.57 6.62 -38.70
C ARG A 652 36.93 6.28 -39.31
N ASP A 653 38.00 7.01 -38.97
CA ASP A 653 39.34 6.73 -39.50
C ASP A 653 39.91 5.41 -38.96
N MET A 654 39.64 5.10 -37.69
CA MET A 654 40.08 3.86 -37.04
C MET A 654 39.39 2.63 -37.64
N PHE A 655 38.07 2.65 -37.78
CA PHE A 655 37.33 1.57 -38.41
C PHE A 655 37.61 1.49 -39.91
N GLY A 656 37.83 2.62 -40.59
CA GLY A 656 38.25 2.64 -41.99
C GLY A 656 39.57 1.88 -42.21
N LYS A 657 40.60 2.14 -41.39
CA LYS A 657 41.86 1.38 -41.51
C LYS A 657 41.68 -0.11 -41.18
N LYS A 658 40.94 -0.45 -40.13
CA LYS A 658 40.66 -1.85 -39.80
C LYS A 658 39.92 -2.60 -40.91
N ILE A 659 39.00 -1.93 -41.61
CA ILE A 659 38.31 -2.51 -42.78
C ILE A 659 39.33 -2.76 -43.89
N THR A 660 40.19 -1.78 -44.21
CA THR A 660 41.21 -1.98 -45.26
C THR A 660 42.21 -3.08 -44.91
N GLU A 661 42.60 -3.20 -43.63
CA GLU A 661 43.46 -4.28 -43.14
C GLU A 661 42.78 -5.64 -43.28
N ALA A 662 41.52 -5.76 -42.86
CA ALA A 662 40.73 -6.98 -42.99
C ALA A 662 40.50 -7.38 -44.46
N GLU A 663 40.23 -6.41 -45.34
CA GLU A 663 40.12 -6.65 -46.78
C GLU A 663 41.44 -7.11 -47.40
N SER A 664 42.57 -6.53 -46.98
CA SER A 664 43.91 -6.94 -47.45
C SER A 664 44.25 -8.36 -46.99
N ALA A 665 43.96 -8.70 -45.73
CA ALA A 665 44.13 -10.04 -45.19
C ALA A 665 43.22 -11.05 -45.91
N GLY A 666 41.97 -10.65 -46.21
CA GLY A 666 41.04 -11.46 -47.00
C GLY A 666 41.54 -11.73 -48.42
N ARG A 667 42.18 -10.75 -49.08
CA ARG A 667 42.82 -10.93 -50.40
C ARG A 667 44.01 -11.89 -50.32
N GLN A 668 44.90 -11.72 -49.35
CA GLN A 668 46.05 -12.61 -49.14
C GLN A 668 45.63 -14.06 -48.85
N LEU A 669 44.57 -14.25 -48.06
CA LEU A 669 44.06 -15.60 -47.77
C LEU A 669 43.44 -16.25 -49.00
N LYS A 670 42.76 -15.50 -49.87
CA LYS A 670 42.25 -16.01 -51.16
C LYS A 670 43.38 -16.40 -52.11
N GLU A 671 44.44 -15.61 -52.14
CA GLU A 671 45.63 -15.90 -52.94
C GLU A 671 46.34 -17.16 -52.44
N ARG A 672 46.59 -17.27 -51.12
CA ARG A 672 47.12 -18.50 -50.51
C ARG A 672 46.22 -19.71 -50.74
N GLN A 673 44.90 -19.55 -50.66
CA GLN A 673 43.96 -20.63 -50.95
C GLN A 673 44.06 -21.09 -52.41
N ARG A 674 44.25 -20.15 -53.35
CA ARG A 674 44.46 -20.45 -54.76
C ARG A 674 45.78 -21.18 -54.98
N GLU A 675 46.88 -20.69 -54.41
CA GLU A 675 48.19 -21.36 -54.47
C GLU A 675 48.13 -22.78 -53.92
N VAL A 676 47.47 -22.97 -52.76
CA VAL A 676 47.30 -24.29 -52.16
C VAL A 676 46.47 -25.21 -53.07
N LYS A 677 45.40 -24.72 -53.70
CA LYS A 677 44.61 -25.51 -54.65
C LYS A 677 45.42 -25.90 -55.89
N GLU A 678 46.18 -24.97 -56.46
CA GLU A 678 47.03 -25.22 -57.63
C GLU A 678 48.18 -26.20 -57.30
N GLN A 679 48.72 -26.14 -56.08
CA GLN A 679 49.80 -27.04 -55.62
C GLN A 679 49.30 -28.37 -55.03
N HIS A 680 48.00 -28.53 -54.74
CA HIS A 680 47.48 -29.71 -54.04
C HIS A 680 47.67 -31.00 -54.85
N GLU A 681 47.29 -31.00 -56.12
CA GLU A 681 47.44 -32.12 -57.05
C GLU A 681 48.91 -32.55 -57.26
N PRO A 682 49.84 -31.65 -57.63
CA PRO A 682 51.24 -32.04 -57.79
C PRO A 682 51.88 -32.51 -56.49
N ASN A 683 51.53 -31.92 -55.34
CA ASN A 683 52.03 -32.36 -54.04
C ASN A 683 51.48 -33.75 -53.63
N LEU A 684 50.23 -34.07 -53.96
CA LEU A 684 49.65 -35.40 -53.75
C LEU A 684 50.38 -36.45 -54.60
N MET A 685 50.60 -36.14 -55.88
CA MET A 685 51.34 -37.01 -56.79
C MET A 685 52.80 -37.21 -56.35
N GLN A 686 53.45 -36.15 -55.88
CA GLN A 686 54.79 -36.22 -55.31
C GLN A 686 54.83 -37.07 -54.03
N ARG A 687 53.84 -36.95 -53.13
CA ARG A 687 53.72 -37.80 -51.94
C ARG A 687 53.49 -39.26 -52.30
N ALA A 688 52.69 -39.56 -53.33
CA ALA A 688 52.49 -40.91 -53.82
C ALA A 688 53.80 -41.51 -54.35
N LEU A 689 54.54 -40.76 -55.18
CA LEU A 689 55.85 -41.17 -55.68
C LEU A 689 56.86 -41.42 -54.55
N PHE A 690 56.90 -40.56 -53.52
CA PHE A 690 57.76 -40.79 -52.35
C PHE A 690 57.32 -42.00 -51.52
N ALA A 691 56.03 -42.27 -51.41
CA ALA A 691 55.53 -43.47 -50.74
C ALA A 691 55.91 -44.74 -51.50
N ASP A 692 55.82 -44.72 -52.83
CA ASP A 692 56.25 -45.82 -53.69
C ASP A 692 57.77 -46.04 -53.61
N LEU A 693 58.56 -44.96 -53.65
CA LEU A 693 60.01 -45.02 -53.45
C LEU A 693 60.36 -45.64 -52.08
N LYS A 694 59.64 -45.24 -51.02
CA LYS A 694 59.83 -45.81 -49.68
C LYS A 694 59.54 -47.31 -49.66
N ARG A 695 58.43 -47.77 -50.27
CA ARG A 695 58.14 -49.21 -50.39
C ARG A 695 59.24 -49.95 -51.16
N LEU A 696 59.74 -49.34 -52.25
CA LEU A 696 60.81 -49.92 -53.06
C LEU A 696 62.11 -50.08 -52.25
N LEU A 697 62.45 -49.07 -51.44
CA LEU A 697 63.60 -49.12 -50.52
C LEU A 697 63.40 -50.13 -49.39
N GLU A 698 62.19 -50.27 -48.84
CA GLU A 698 61.85 -51.29 -47.85
C GLU A 698 61.97 -52.70 -48.41
N VAL A 699 61.48 -52.95 -49.62
CA VAL A 699 61.67 -54.23 -50.32
C VAL A 699 63.16 -54.49 -50.56
N LYS A 700 63.92 -53.49 -51.02
CA LYS A 700 65.36 -53.63 -51.23
C LYS A 700 66.11 -53.92 -49.92
N LYS A 701 65.69 -53.30 -48.82
CA LYS A 701 66.21 -53.58 -47.47
C LYS A 701 65.93 -55.03 -47.05
N LEU A 702 64.69 -55.51 -47.21
CA LEU A 702 64.30 -56.88 -46.88
C LEU A 702 65.06 -57.92 -47.72
N VAL A 703 65.28 -57.66 -49.00
CA VAL A 703 66.09 -58.53 -49.87
C VAL A 703 67.54 -58.55 -49.40
N ASN A 704 68.12 -57.38 -49.09
CA ASN A 704 69.48 -57.30 -48.54
C ASN A 704 69.61 -58.06 -47.20
N GLU A 705 68.65 -57.91 -46.28
CA GLU A 705 68.65 -58.65 -45.02
C GLU A 705 68.59 -60.17 -45.22
N LYS A 706 67.78 -60.66 -46.17
CA LYS A 706 67.74 -62.09 -46.54
C LYS A 706 69.05 -62.58 -47.15
N THR A 707 69.70 -61.78 -48.01
CA THR A 707 71.01 -62.17 -48.57
C THR A 707 72.12 -62.18 -47.52
N LEU A 708 72.09 -61.25 -46.56
CA LEU A 708 73.07 -61.19 -45.47
C LEU A 708 72.88 -62.32 -44.45
N SER A 709 71.65 -62.72 -44.16
CA SER A 709 71.38 -63.86 -43.26
C SER A 709 71.73 -65.21 -43.91
N GLY A 710 71.44 -65.39 -45.21
CA GLY A 710 71.82 -66.58 -45.97
C GLY A 710 73.34 -66.78 -46.04
N ASN A 711 74.09 -65.69 -46.28
CA ASN A 711 75.55 -65.76 -46.28
C ASN A 711 76.16 -66.05 -44.91
N ARG A 712 75.55 -65.58 -43.81
CA ARG A 712 76.00 -65.92 -42.45
C ARG A 712 75.78 -67.40 -42.10
N ALA A 713 74.67 -67.99 -42.53
CA ALA A 713 74.39 -69.42 -42.32
C ALA A 713 75.37 -70.32 -43.10
N ALA A 714 75.76 -69.94 -44.31
CA ALA A 714 76.73 -70.68 -45.12
C ALA A 714 78.16 -70.65 -44.55
N VAL A 715 78.57 -69.53 -43.94
CA VAL A 715 79.90 -69.39 -43.31
C VAL A 715 80.00 -70.19 -42.01
N ALA A 716 78.93 -70.22 -41.20
CA ALA A 716 78.92 -71.00 -39.95
C ALA A 716 79.07 -72.51 -40.17
N LEU A 717 78.43 -73.06 -41.22
CA LEU A 717 78.53 -74.48 -41.59
C LEU A 717 79.94 -74.87 -42.08
N LYS A 718 80.64 -74.00 -42.82
CA LYS A 718 82.04 -74.24 -43.20
C LYS A 718 82.99 -74.27 -42.00
N THR A 719 82.82 -73.33 -41.06
CA THR A 719 83.68 -73.26 -39.87
C THR A 719 83.48 -74.40 -38.87
N ALA A 720 82.32 -75.06 -38.87
CA ALA A 720 82.06 -76.24 -38.06
C ALA A 720 82.77 -77.49 -38.64
N ASN A 721 82.72 -77.68 -39.96
CA ASN A 721 83.36 -78.82 -40.62
C ASN A 721 84.90 -78.77 -40.57
N GLU A 722 85.50 -77.59 -40.67
CA GLU A 722 86.96 -77.42 -40.57
C GLU A 722 87.51 -77.66 -39.14
N ARG A 723 86.66 -77.55 -38.10
CA ARG A 723 87.05 -77.82 -36.71
C ARG A 723 87.00 -79.31 -36.35
N GLU A 724 86.15 -80.12 -36.99
CA GLU A 724 86.10 -81.56 -36.74
C GLU A 724 87.22 -82.33 -37.47
N GLN A 725 87.65 -81.88 -38.67
CA GLN A 725 88.73 -82.56 -39.39
C GLN A 725 90.12 -82.39 -38.74
N ASN A 726 90.37 -81.27 -38.06
CA ASN A 726 91.66 -81.03 -37.40
C ASN A 726 91.83 -81.75 -36.04
N ARG A 727 90.81 -82.51 -35.59
CA ARG A 727 90.86 -83.24 -34.31
C ARG A 727 91.29 -84.71 -34.43
N LEU A 728 91.60 -85.18 -35.64
CA LEU A 728 92.00 -86.56 -35.97
C LEU A 728 93.49 -86.71 -36.38
N VAL A 729 94.31 -85.67 -36.18
CA VAL A 729 95.77 -85.72 -36.33
C VAL A 729 96.42 -85.12 -35.08
N LEU A 730 96.37 -85.89 -33.99
CA LEU A 730 97.19 -85.94 -32.77
C LEU A 730 96.55 -86.99 -31.86
#